data_AF-A0A1V5N8V0-F1
#
_entry.id   AF-A0A1V5N8V0-F1
#
_cell.length_a   1.000
_cell.length_b   1.000
_cell.length_c   1.000
_cell.angle_alpha   90.00
_cell.angle_beta   90.00
_cell.angle_gamma   90.00
#
_symmetry.space_group_name_H-M   'P 1'
#
loop_
_entity.id
_entity.type
_entity.pdbx_description
1 polymer ?
#
loop_
_entity_poly.entity_id
_entity_poly.type
_entity_poly.pdbx_seq_one_letter_code
_entity_poly.pdbx_strand_id
1 'polypeptide(L)'
;MLFFSGQIKDDYGFKKLTFNCAVRNDNSEKNSQTFPVTINTQLVQQQFFYQLNMNDVVHTPGDVIEYYFEVWDNDGVSGSKSSRSRTMIYKTLSAEEVQEKSENNTEKLKNNMQAALKNASSLQKSIDELNRRLIDKKSLSWQDKQNIEQLLDKSKELQKKAEDIQKMFENKENWENQFKELNEDILKKQEELNKLLEKLMSDEMKALMEELEKAMDKLDKEKVKNMLDKMKLGAKDVEKELDRSLELFKQFEFEKKLSETIEKLDKMAEEQNKLSEKSEDKNADNKQLEKEQQNLSQKFENLKKDLDDLDKKNKALEKPNKFERTDEQQKNISEQMQNSSEQLQKNNNKKASQSQKKAAEEMNQLSDKLKEMEQEMMQENMAEDIDALRDILENLLRSSFAQEALMLTLSKTRVNDPKYVALMQEQNKIKDDLKMIEDSLFALSKRQTQIQSFVNSEIADINSNMDKAVESLVGRNIQLANNRQQYVMTHINNLALMLNEAMQNMQMQMQQKSGSCNKSCSKPGQGQPSFKSMRQMQEALNKMLQDLKEGKQPQDKQGQGQSLSEQLARAAAQQEAIRNQLRSIAEELKKQGLGNSKELDDLQRKMEQSESDIVNKMISRETINRQQEILTRLLEHEKAEMEREMEERRESNEAKNQKFSNPNQFFKYNNLKSKEEEILKTIPPSFRIFYKNKINEYFYNFHE
;
A
#
# COMPACT_ATOMS: atom_id res chain seq x y z
N MET A 1 -5.60 -23.46 13.25
CA MET A 1 -5.11 -24.53 14.16
C MET A 1 -6.13 -25.65 14.27
N LEU A 2 -5.67 -26.91 14.25
CA LEU A 2 -6.48 -28.07 14.62
C LEU A 2 -5.97 -28.67 15.93
N PHE A 3 -6.92 -29.12 16.76
CA PHE A 3 -6.66 -29.76 18.04
C PHE A 3 -7.12 -31.21 17.99
N PHE A 4 -6.24 -32.10 18.42
CA PHE A 4 -6.47 -33.53 18.46
C PHE A 4 -6.33 -34.03 19.89
N SER A 5 -7.21 -34.94 20.26
CA SER A 5 -7.07 -35.76 21.47
C SER A 5 -7.28 -37.22 21.10
N GLY A 6 -6.52 -38.10 21.73
CA GLY A 6 -6.58 -39.53 21.46
C GLY A 6 -6.08 -40.36 22.63
N GLN A 7 -6.40 -41.65 22.62
CA GLN A 7 -6.00 -42.59 23.66
C GLN A 7 -5.21 -43.73 23.01
N ILE A 8 -4.07 -44.06 23.59
CA ILE A 8 -3.23 -45.19 23.17
C ILE A 8 -3.15 -46.21 24.31
N LYS A 9 -3.16 -47.49 23.95
CA LYS A 9 -3.05 -48.63 24.87
C LYS A 9 -2.20 -49.74 24.26
N ASP A 10 -1.27 -50.26 25.03
CA ASP A 10 -0.40 -51.39 24.67
C ASP A 10 -0.10 -52.24 25.92
N ASP A 11 0.26 -53.51 25.74
CA ASP A 11 0.50 -54.43 26.86
C ASP A 11 1.88 -54.22 27.52
N TYR A 12 2.87 -53.75 26.75
CA TYR A 12 4.27 -53.65 27.19
C TYR A 12 4.83 -52.22 27.13
N GLY A 13 4.15 -51.31 26.43
CA GLY A 13 4.48 -49.88 26.38
C GLY A 13 4.79 -49.41 24.96
N PHE A 14 5.13 -48.13 24.82
CA PHE A 14 5.25 -47.48 23.52
C PHE A 14 6.68 -47.06 23.21
N LYS A 15 7.06 -47.10 21.93
CA LYS A 15 8.34 -46.55 21.46
C LYS A 15 8.23 -45.12 20.98
N LYS A 16 7.21 -44.82 20.16
CA LYS A 16 6.93 -43.46 19.66
C LYS A 16 5.49 -43.36 19.15
N LEU A 17 4.99 -42.13 19.11
CA LEU A 17 3.76 -41.75 18.42
C LEU A 17 4.10 -40.65 17.41
N THR A 18 3.59 -40.75 16.20
CA THR A 18 3.77 -39.72 15.17
C THR A 18 2.45 -39.32 14.56
N PHE A 19 2.33 -38.04 14.24
CA PHE A 19 1.32 -37.50 13.33
C PHE A 19 1.89 -37.52 11.92
N ASN A 20 1.23 -38.23 11.00
CA ASN A 20 1.62 -38.30 9.60
C ASN A 20 0.57 -37.57 8.77
N CYS A 21 1.00 -36.67 7.90
CA CYS A 21 0.13 -35.99 6.94
C CYS A 21 0.74 -36.05 5.55
N ALA A 22 -0.10 -36.31 4.55
CA ALA A 22 0.24 -36.23 3.15
C ALA A 22 -0.60 -35.12 2.51
N VAL A 23 0.07 -34.14 1.91
CA VAL A 23 -0.58 -33.12 1.11
C VAL A 23 -0.79 -33.68 -0.29
N ARG A 24 -2.02 -33.62 -0.78
CA ARG A 24 -2.38 -34.02 -2.14
C ARG A 24 -2.85 -32.78 -2.90
N ASN A 25 -2.13 -32.48 -3.97
CA ASN A 25 -2.43 -31.40 -4.90
C ASN A 25 -2.68 -32.00 -6.30
N ASP A 26 -3.45 -31.34 -7.16
CA ASP A 26 -3.90 -31.90 -8.45
C ASP A 26 -2.75 -32.22 -9.44
N ASN A 27 -1.52 -31.74 -9.19
CA ASN A 27 -0.38 -31.87 -10.10
C ASN A 27 0.98 -32.26 -9.46
N SER A 28 1.07 -32.70 -8.20
CA SER A 28 2.35 -33.06 -7.57
C SER A 28 2.31 -34.30 -6.66
N GLU A 29 3.45 -34.99 -6.56
CA GLU A 29 3.69 -36.16 -5.71
C GLU A 29 3.29 -35.93 -4.24
N LYS A 30 2.91 -37.02 -3.54
CA LYS A 30 2.57 -37.01 -2.11
C LYS A 30 3.78 -36.54 -1.29
N ASN A 31 3.82 -35.26 -0.95
CA ASN A 31 4.71 -34.77 0.09
C ASN A 31 4.14 -35.21 1.45
N SER A 32 4.74 -36.26 2.01
CA SER A 32 4.41 -36.77 3.32
C SER A 32 5.33 -36.14 4.37
N GLN A 33 4.74 -35.51 5.38
CA GLN A 33 5.45 -35.00 6.54
C GLN A 33 5.06 -35.82 7.77
N THR A 34 6.04 -36.05 8.63
CA THR A 34 5.87 -36.82 9.87
C THR A 34 6.34 -35.97 11.04
N PHE A 35 5.45 -35.73 11.98
CA PHE A 35 5.70 -34.95 13.17
C PHE A 35 5.69 -35.86 14.41
N PRO A 36 6.71 -35.80 15.28
CA PRO A 36 6.71 -36.55 16.52
C PRO A 36 5.68 -35.97 17.50
N VAL A 37 4.95 -36.85 18.18
CA VAL A 37 4.02 -36.49 19.24
C VAL A 37 4.59 -36.97 20.56
N THR A 38 4.78 -36.04 21.51
CA THR A 38 5.33 -36.36 22.82
C THR A 38 4.38 -37.27 23.60
N ILE A 39 4.87 -38.43 24.00
CA ILE A 39 4.15 -39.42 24.82
C ILE A 39 5.07 -39.97 25.92
N ASN A 40 4.50 -40.48 27.01
CA ASN A 40 5.25 -41.19 28.03
C ASN A 40 5.42 -42.67 27.62
N THR A 41 6.64 -43.08 27.28
CA THR A 41 6.93 -44.44 26.79
C THR A 41 6.82 -45.54 27.85
N GLN A 42 6.75 -45.18 29.13
CA GLN A 42 6.67 -46.14 30.24
C GLN A 42 5.24 -46.51 30.65
N LEU A 43 4.23 -45.76 30.18
CA LEU A 43 2.83 -46.05 30.49
C LEU A 43 2.24 -47.02 29.46
N VAL A 44 1.52 -48.03 29.94
CA VAL A 44 0.76 -49.00 29.10
C VAL A 44 -0.53 -48.40 28.54
N GLN A 45 -1.02 -47.31 29.11
CA GLN A 45 -2.20 -46.59 28.64
C GLN A 45 -2.07 -45.10 28.96
N GLN A 46 -2.34 -44.24 27.99
CA GLN A 46 -2.36 -42.79 28.20
C GLN A 46 -3.25 -42.08 27.18
N GLN A 47 -3.68 -40.88 27.56
CA GLN A 47 -4.29 -39.93 26.64
C GLN A 47 -3.20 -38.97 26.13
N PHE A 48 -3.26 -38.60 24.85
CA PHE A 48 -2.39 -37.60 24.27
C PHE A 48 -3.21 -36.44 23.69
N PHE A 49 -2.59 -35.26 23.65
CA PHE A 49 -3.12 -34.09 22.99
C PHE A 49 -2.08 -33.60 21.98
N TYR A 50 -2.54 -33.21 20.81
CA TYR A 50 -1.67 -32.69 19.76
C TYR A 50 -2.35 -31.51 19.09
N GLN A 51 -1.59 -30.44 18.86
CA GLN A 51 -2.06 -29.27 18.13
C GLN A 51 -1.16 -29.07 16.92
N LEU A 52 -1.76 -28.74 15.79
CA LEU A 52 -1.04 -28.42 14.57
C LEU A 52 -1.63 -27.15 13.96
N ASN A 53 -0.75 -26.21 13.61
CA ASN A 53 -1.15 -25.12 12.77
C ASN A 53 -1.11 -25.59 11.31
N MET A 54 -2.29 -25.68 10.67
CA MET A 54 -2.37 -26.18 9.29
C MET A 54 -1.69 -25.25 8.29
N ASN A 55 -1.49 -23.98 8.63
CA ASN A 55 -0.72 -23.04 7.81
C ASN A 55 0.78 -23.42 7.74
N ASP A 56 1.27 -24.27 8.65
CA ASP A 56 2.66 -24.75 8.63
C ASP A 56 2.84 -25.94 7.66
N VAL A 57 1.73 -26.53 7.19
CA VAL A 57 1.70 -27.74 6.34
C VAL A 57 1.06 -27.45 4.97
N VAL A 58 0.09 -26.53 4.92
CA VAL A 58 -0.59 -26.10 3.70
C VAL A 58 0.07 -24.86 3.16
N HIS A 59 0.45 -24.90 1.88
CA HIS A 59 1.03 -23.76 1.20
C HIS A 59 0.16 -23.25 0.05
N THR A 60 -0.86 -24.00 -0.39
CA THR A 60 -1.70 -23.59 -1.53
C THR A 60 -3.21 -23.79 -1.29
N PRO A 61 -4.07 -22.84 -1.72
CA PRO A 61 -5.52 -23.03 -1.71
C PRO A 61 -5.95 -24.23 -2.56
N GLY A 62 -6.83 -25.08 -2.03
CA GLY A 62 -7.35 -26.28 -2.70
C GLY A 62 -6.67 -27.60 -2.31
N ASP A 63 -5.58 -27.55 -1.53
CA ASP A 63 -4.90 -28.72 -0.98
C ASP A 63 -5.84 -29.62 -0.16
N VAL A 64 -5.72 -30.93 -0.39
CA VAL A 64 -6.37 -31.97 0.41
C VAL A 64 -5.33 -32.67 1.26
N ILE A 65 -5.44 -32.55 2.58
CA ILE A 65 -4.54 -33.19 3.53
C ILE A 65 -5.17 -34.49 4.02
N GLU A 66 -4.54 -35.61 3.70
CA GLU A 66 -4.81 -36.89 4.33
C GLU A 66 -3.89 -37.04 5.55
N TYR A 67 -4.44 -37.20 6.76
CA TYR A 67 -3.63 -37.35 7.96
C TYR A 67 -4.09 -38.49 8.87
N TYR A 68 -3.15 -39.06 9.62
CA TYR A 68 -3.38 -40.13 10.59
C TYR A 68 -2.30 -40.13 11.67
N PHE A 69 -2.61 -40.72 12.82
CA PHE A 69 -1.64 -41.00 13.87
C PHE A 69 -1.13 -42.44 13.74
N GLU A 70 0.16 -42.65 13.97
CA GLU A 70 0.79 -43.96 13.99
C GLU A 70 1.57 -44.14 15.28
N VAL A 71 1.34 -45.24 15.97
CA VAL A 71 2.01 -45.60 17.23
C VAL A 71 2.79 -46.89 17.03
N TRP A 72 3.97 -46.97 17.64
CA TRP A 72 4.81 -48.17 17.64
C TRP A 72 4.92 -48.75 19.04
N ASP A 73 4.82 -50.07 19.15
CA ASP A 73 5.13 -50.81 20.37
C ASP A 73 6.62 -50.71 20.73
N ASN A 74 6.98 -51.16 21.93
CA ASN A 74 8.37 -51.14 22.40
C ASN A 74 9.14 -52.45 22.13
N ASP A 75 8.67 -53.31 21.22
CA ASP A 75 9.33 -54.59 20.93
C ASP A 75 10.71 -54.33 20.28
N GLY A 76 11.77 -54.70 21.00
CA GLY A 76 13.16 -54.61 20.56
C GLY A 76 13.74 -55.91 20.02
N VAL A 77 13.06 -57.05 20.21
CA VAL A 77 13.58 -58.39 19.86
C VAL A 77 13.08 -58.80 18.47
N SER A 78 11.80 -58.58 18.16
CA SER A 78 11.18 -58.91 16.87
C SER A 78 11.18 -57.74 15.88
N GLY A 79 11.50 -56.54 16.36
CA GLY A 79 11.27 -55.28 15.65
C GLY A 79 9.89 -54.70 15.97
N SER A 80 9.84 -53.39 16.19
CA SER A 80 8.66 -52.71 16.71
C SER A 80 7.51 -52.71 15.70
N LYS A 81 6.30 -53.13 16.08
CA LYS A 81 5.12 -53.14 15.22
C LYS A 81 4.33 -51.83 15.37
N SER A 82 3.66 -51.43 14.30
CA SER A 82 2.90 -50.18 14.23
C SER A 82 1.39 -50.41 14.14
N SER A 83 0.62 -49.53 14.76
CA SER A 83 -0.83 -49.41 14.56
C SER A 83 -1.20 -47.98 14.16
N ARG A 84 -2.19 -47.83 13.28
CA ARG A 84 -2.59 -46.54 12.69
C ARG A 84 -4.03 -46.18 13.04
N SER A 85 -4.30 -44.90 13.26
CA SER A 85 -5.66 -44.38 13.35
C SER A 85 -6.35 -44.42 11.98
N ARG A 86 -7.67 -44.17 11.97
CA ARG A 86 -8.39 -43.88 10.72
C ARG A 86 -7.76 -42.66 10.04
N THR A 87 -7.65 -42.72 8.72
CA THR A 87 -7.24 -41.56 7.91
C THR A 87 -8.36 -40.54 7.90
N MET A 88 -8.02 -39.31 8.26
CA MET A 88 -8.91 -38.16 8.21
C MET A 88 -8.49 -37.26 7.05
N ILE A 89 -9.44 -36.47 6.55
CA ILE A 89 -9.22 -35.59 5.40
C ILE A 89 -9.55 -34.16 5.83
N TYR A 90 -8.61 -33.25 5.63
CA TYR A 90 -8.82 -31.80 5.74
C TYR A 90 -8.70 -31.18 4.37
N LYS A 91 -9.78 -30.60 3.86
CA LYS A 91 -9.81 -29.90 2.58
C LYS A 91 -9.72 -28.39 2.83
N THR A 92 -8.74 -27.74 2.23
CA THR A 92 -8.63 -26.29 2.26
C THR A 92 -9.59 -25.68 1.23
N LEU A 93 -9.97 -24.42 1.43
CA LEU A 93 -10.82 -23.69 0.47
C LEU A 93 -10.10 -23.59 -0.87
N SER A 94 -10.80 -23.84 -1.98
CA SER A 94 -10.25 -23.62 -3.32
C SER A 94 -10.04 -22.12 -3.57
N ALA A 95 -9.23 -21.76 -4.57
CA ALA A 95 -9.05 -20.35 -4.95
C ALA A 95 -10.39 -19.68 -5.33
N GLU A 96 -11.30 -20.41 -5.98
CA GLU A 96 -12.65 -19.92 -6.31
C GLU A 96 -13.52 -19.74 -5.06
N GLU A 97 -13.50 -20.69 -4.12
CA GLU A 97 -14.23 -20.57 -2.85
C GLU A 97 -13.67 -19.42 -1.97
N VAL A 98 -12.36 -19.20 -2.01
CA VAL A 98 -11.71 -18.06 -1.34
C VAL A 98 -12.19 -16.75 -1.97
N GLN A 99 -12.21 -16.66 -3.30
CA GLN A 99 -12.66 -15.48 -4.01
C GLN A 99 -14.16 -15.21 -3.78
N GLU A 100 -15.03 -16.22 -3.86
CA GLU A 100 -16.46 -16.08 -3.59
C GLU A 100 -16.73 -15.63 -2.15
N LYS A 101 -15.99 -16.16 -1.18
CA LYS A 101 -16.13 -15.75 0.22
C LYS A 101 -15.62 -14.33 0.46
N SER A 102 -14.54 -13.93 -0.20
CA SER A 102 -14.03 -12.55 -0.21
C SER A 102 -15.08 -11.58 -0.78
N GLU A 103 -15.69 -11.90 -1.92
CA GLU A 103 -16.73 -11.10 -2.57
C GLU A 103 -17.99 -10.99 -1.70
N ASN A 104 -18.45 -12.09 -1.10
CA ASN A 104 -19.57 -12.10 -0.17
C ASN A 104 -19.32 -11.24 1.08
N ASN A 105 -18.10 -11.30 1.64
CA ASN A 105 -17.73 -10.47 2.79
C ASN A 105 -17.67 -8.98 2.41
N THR A 106 -17.16 -8.67 1.21
CA THR A 106 -17.12 -7.32 0.65
C THR A 106 -18.51 -6.74 0.48
N GLU A 107 -19.45 -7.50 -0.07
CA GLU A 107 -20.83 -7.05 -0.26
C GLU A 107 -21.55 -6.83 1.08
N LYS A 108 -21.35 -7.73 2.06
CA LYS A 108 -21.87 -7.55 3.42
C LYS A 108 -21.32 -6.29 4.08
N LEU A 109 -20.02 -6.05 3.98
CA LEU A 109 -19.39 -4.85 4.53
C LEU A 109 -19.97 -3.57 3.90
N LYS A 110 -20.05 -3.53 2.56
CA LYS A 110 -20.67 -2.44 1.80
C LYS A 110 -22.11 -2.17 2.24
N ASN A 111 -22.92 -3.22 2.36
CA ASN A 111 -24.32 -3.10 2.78
C ASN A 111 -24.45 -2.58 4.22
N ASN A 112 -23.57 -3.01 5.13
CA ASN A 112 -23.53 -2.51 6.50
C ASN A 112 -23.10 -1.05 6.57
N MET A 113 -22.10 -0.63 5.79
CA MET A 113 -21.71 0.78 5.67
C MET A 113 -22.87 1.65 5.15
N GLN A 114 -23.57 1.20 4.10
CA GLN A 114 -24.76 1.89 3.58
C GLN A 114 -25.91 1.95 4.59
N ALA A 115 -26.10 0.91 5.39
CA ALA A 115 -27.10 0.90 6.46
C ALA A 115 -26.72 1.86 7.60
N ALA A 116 -25.44 1.90 7.98
CA ALA A 116 -24.91 2.86 8.97
C ALA A 116 -25.07 4.30 8.49
N LEU A 117 -24.81 4.58 7.21
CA LEU A 117 -25.04 5.88 6.58
C LEU A 117 -26.50 6.33 6.70
N LYS A 118 -27.44 5.46 6.33
CA LYS A 118 -28.88 5.75 6.47
C LYS A 118 -29.28 5.97 7.93
N ASN A 119 -28.71 5.22 8.86
CA ASN A 119 -28.95 5.39 10.29
C ASN A 119 -28.41 6.74 10.80
N ALA A 120 -27.22 7.16 10.39
CA ALA A 120 -26.64 8.45 10.75
C ALA A 120 -27.50 9.62 10.24
N SER A 121 -27.92 9.57 8.97
CA SER A 121 -28.82 10.57 8.37
C SER A 121 -30.19 10.62 9.07
N SER A 122 -30.75 9.45 9.41
CA SER A 122 -32.02 9.34 10.15
C SER A 122 -31.90 9.89 11.58
N LEU A 123 -30.78 9.62 12.26
CA LEU A 123 -30.47 10.15 13.58
C LEU A 123 -30.39 11.68 13.54
N GLN A 124 -29.65 12.24 12.58
CA GLN A 124 -29.53 13.68 12.39
C GLN A 124 -30.92 14.35 12.21
N LYS A 125 -31.76 13.80 11.34
CA LYS A 125 -33.13 14.30 11.12
C LYS A 125 -33.99 14.21 12.38
N SER A 126 -33.88 13.10 13.11
CA SER A 126 -34.66 12.89 14.34
C SER A 126 -34.24 13.88 15.43
N ILE A 127 -32.94 14.20 15.53
CA ILE A 127 -32.42 15.24 16.45
C ILE A 127 -32.97 16.61 16.05
N ASP A 128 -32.96 16.95 14.76
CA ASP A 128 -33.49 18.22 14.26
C ASP A 128 -34.97 18.44 14.56
N GLU A 129 -35.79 17.39 14.35
CA GLU A 129 -37.20 17.43 14.70
C GLU A 129 -37.43 17.64 16.19
N LEU A 130 -36.66 16.94 17.03
CA LEU A 130 -36.77 17.08 18.48
C LEU A 130 -36.35 18.48 18.93
N ASN A 131 -35.23 19.00 18.41
CA ASN A 131 -34.76 20.35 18.69
C ASN A 131 -35.84 21.40 18.36
N ARG A 132 -36.47 21.30 17.18
CA ARG A 132 -37.58 22.19 16.80
C ARG A 132 -38.74 22.13 17.78
N ARG A 133 -39.15 20.93 18.21
CA ARG A 133 -40.23 20.76 19.19
C ARG A 133 -39.89 21.33 20.57
N LEU A 134 -38.61 21.33 20.95
CA LEU A 134 -38.16 21.81 22.26
C LEU A 134 -38.01 23.33 22.32
N ILE A 135 -37.84 24.03 21.19
CA ILE A 135 -37.69 25.50 21.16
C ILE A 135 -38.86 26.19 21.88
N ASP A 136 -40.10 25.81 21.58
CA ASP A 136 -41.30 26.50 22.07
C ASP A 136 -41.76 26.06 23.48
N LYS A 137 -41.15 25.02 24.05
CA LYS A 137 -41.57 24.44 25.34
C LYS A 137 -40.86 25.05 26.54
N LYS A 138 -41.56 25.26 27.66
CA LYS A 138 -40.95 25.73 28.92
C LYS A 138 -40.27 24.62 29.73
N SER A 139 -40.71 23.37 29.59
CA SER A 139 -40.17 22.20 30.29
C SER A 139 -40.31 20.94 29.44
N LEU A 140 -39.54 19.91 29.79
CA LEU A 140 -39.58 18.60 29.13
C LEU A 140 -40.83 17.84 29.56
N SER A 141 -41.65 17.42 28.58
CA SER A 141 -42.78 16.52 28.82
C SER A 141 -42.33 15.05 28.88
N TRP A 142 -43.18 14.16 29.41
CA TRP A 142 -42.90 12.72 29.40
C TRP A 142 -42.70 12.18 27.98
N GLN A 143 -43.49 12.67 27.02
CA GLN A 143 -43.33 12.32 25.60
C GLN A 143 -41.99 12.79 25.03
N ASP A 144 -41.47 13.94 25.47
CA ASP A 144 -40.15 14.42 25.04
C ASP A 144 -39.03 13.52 25.59
N LYS A 145 -39.15 13.05 26.84
CA LYS A 145 -38.21 12.06 27.41
C LYS A 145 -38.19 10.77 26.59
N GLN A 146 -39.36 10.24 26.27
CA GLN A 146 -39.46 9.01 25.48
C GLN A 146 -38.82 9.19 24.08
N ASN A 147 -38.98 10.37 23.46
CA ASN A 147 -38.32 10.66 22.18
C ASN A 147 -36.80 10.75 22.34
N ILE A 148 -36.28 11.31 23.44
CA ILE A 148 -34.85 11.35 23.74
C ILE A 148 -34.29 9.95 23.96
N GLU A 149 -34.99 9.09 24.69
CA GLU A 149 -34.61 7.68 24.87
C GLU A 149 -34.51 6.95 23.51
N GLN A 150 -35.50 7.14 22.63
CA GLN A 150 -35.45 6.56 21.28
C GLN A 150 -34.27 7.08 20.44
N LEU A 151 -33.86 8.35 20.62
CA LEU A 151 -32.67 8.88 19.96
C LEU A 151 -31.39 8.24 20.50
N LEU A 152 -31.29 8.07 21.82
CA LEU A 152 -30.16 7.39 22.46
C LEU A 152 -30.04 5.94 21.98
N ASP A 153 -31.15 5.23 21.85
CA ASP A 153 -31.17 3.86 21.31
C ASP A 153 -30.69 3.81 19.86
N LYS A 154 -31.18 4.73 19.00
CA LYS A 154 -30.68 4.85 17.61
C LYS A 154 -29.19 5.17 17.56
N SER A 155 -28.70 6.02 18.46
CA SER A 155 -27.28 6.39 18.55
C SER A 155 -26.43 5.19 18.98
N LYS A 156 -26.88 4.40 19.97
CA LYS A 156 -26.23 3.15 20.39
C LYS A 156 -26.21 2.11 19.27
N GLU A 157 -27.29 2.01 18.48
CA GLU A 157 -27.34 1.13 17.31
C GLU A 157 -26.33 1.55 16.24
N LEU A 158 -26.21 2.85 15.97
CA LEU A 158 -25.21 3.40 15.04
C LEU A 158 -23.79 3.09 15.52
N GLN A 159 -23.50 3.29 16.81
CA GLN A 159 -22.22 2.95 17.40
C GLN A 159 -21.87 1.48 17.18
N LYS A 160 -22.80 0.58 17.52
CA LYS A 160 -22.59 -0.86 17.36
C LYS A 160 -22.33 -1.23 15.91
N LYS A 161 -23.08 -0.64 14.96
CA LYS A 161 -22.85 -0.85 13.52
C LYS A 161 -21.48 -0.39 13.07
N ALA A 162 -20.99 0.75 13.56
CA ALA A 162 -19.65 1.23 13.24
C ALA A 162 -18.55 0.28 13.78
N GLU A 163 -18.69 -0.18 15.03
CA GLU A 163 -17.80 -1.19 15.61
C GLU A 163 -17.82 -2.53 14.84
N ASP A 164 -19.01 -2.95 14.39
CA ASP A 164 -19.18 -4.16 13.58
C ASP A 164 -18.53 -3.99 12.19
N ILE A 165 -18.64 -2.82 11.55
CA ILE A 165 -17.96 -2.50 10.29
C ILE A 165 -16.45 -2.61 10.43
N GLN A 166 -15.88 -1.99 11.47
CA GLN A 166 -14.45 -2.05 11.75
C GLN A 166 -13.99 -3.51 11.91
N LYS A 167 -14.66 -4.27 12.78
CA LYS A 167 -14.34 -5.70 13.00
C LYS A 167 -14.51 -6.53 11.74
N MET A 168 -15.53 -6.28 10.92
CA MET A 168 -15.74 -7.01 9.67
C MET A 168 -14.63 -6.73 8.67
N PHE A 169 -14.18 -5.48 8.56
CA PHE A 169 -13.07 -5.11 7.69
C PHE A 169 -11.75 -5.74 8.17
N GLU A 170 -11.40 -5.59 9.45
CA GLU A 170 -10.19 -6.22 10.02
C GLU A 170 -10.18 -7.74 9.84
N ASN A 171 -11.30 -8.42 10.12
CA ASN A 171 -11.41 -9.86 9.95
C ASN A 171 -11.33 -10.29 8.48
N LYS A 172 -11.91 -9.50 7.57
CA LYS A 172 -11.82 -9.74 6.12
C LYS A 172 -10.36 -9.67 5.69
N GLU A 173 -9.68 -8.58 6.01
CA GLU A 173 -8.30 -8.38 5.56
C GLU A 173 -7.33 -9.40 6.20
N ASN A 174 -7.45 -9.66 7.51
CA ASN A 174 -6.65 -10.69 8.17
C ASN A 174 -6.86 -12.08 7.58
N TRP A 175 -8.08 -12.37 7.11
CA TRP A 175 -8.39 -13.63 6.45
C TRP A 175 -7.84 -13.66 5.02
N GLU A 176 -7.96 -12.59 4.24
CA GLU A 176 -7.47 -12.54 2.87
C GLU A 176 -5.92 -12.56 2.78
N ASN A 177 -5.26 -11.88 3.71
CA ASN A 177 -3.79 -11.82 3.80
C ASN A 177 -3.16 -13.18 4.12
N GLN A 178 -3.94 -14.18 4.54
CA GLN A 178 -3.46 -15.56 4.72
C GLN A 178 -3.30 -16.32 3.41
N PHE A 179 -3.92 -15.83 2.32
CA PHE A 179 -3.96 -16.53 1.04
C PHE A 179 -3.23 -15.79 -0.09
N LYS A 180 -2.86 -14.52 0.11
CA LYS A 180 -2.32 -13.66 -0.95
C LYS A 180 -1.12 -12.85 -0.44
N GLU A 181 -0.07 -12.77 -1.25
CA GLU A 181 0.95 -11.73 -1.12
C GLU A 181 0.38 -10.45 -1.74
N LEU A 182 0.13 -9.43 -0.92
CA LEU A 182 -0.32 -8.12 -1.40
C LEU A 182 0.87 -7.23 -1.72
N ASN A 183 0.71 -6.37 -2.73
CA ASN A 183 1.71 -5.34 -3.02
C ASN A 183 1.72 -4.26 -1.89
N GLU A 184 2.84 -3.54 -1.75
CA GLU A 184 3.00 -2.54 -0.67
C GLU A 184 1.99 -1.38 -0.76
N ASP A 185 1.56 -1.01 -1.96
CA ASP A 185 0.64 0.12 -2.16
C ASP A 185 -0.78 -0.23 -1.69
N ILE A 186 -1.27 -1.45 -1.95
CA ILE A 186 -2.55 -1.96 -1.44
C ILE A 186 -2.50 -2.09 0.08
N LEU A 187 -1.39 -2.55 0.66
CA LEU A 187 -1.23 -2.63 2.12
C LEU A 187 -1.30 -1.25 2.78
N LYS A 188 -0.64 -0.23 2.22
CA LYS A 188 -0.72 1.15 2.73
C LYS A 188 -2.14 1.70 2.69
N LYS A 189 -2.86 1.50 1.57
CA LYS A 189 -4.27 1.91 1.43
C LYS A 189 -5.19 1.19 2.40
N GLN A 190 -4.93 -0.09 2.65
CA GLN A 190 -5.64 -0.88 3.65
C GLN A 190 -5.46 -0.32 5.06
N GLU A 191 -4.22 0.07 5.43
CA GLU A 191 -3.95 0.72 6.73
C GLU A 191 -4.63 2.09 6.85
N GLU A 192 -4.64 2.89 5.79
CA GLU A 192 -5.32 4.18 5.77
C GLU A 192 -6.83 4.04 5.94
N LEU A 193 -7.46 3.07 5.26
CA LEU A 193 -8.87 2.73 5.44
C LEU A 193 -9.16 2.26 6.88
N ASN A 194 -8.31 1.41 7.47
CA ASN A 194 -8.44 1.00 8.87
C ASN A 194 -8.47 2.22 9.82
N LYS A 195 -7.54 3.17 9.64
CA LYS A 195 -7.49 4.39 10.45
C LYS A 195 -8.72 5.27 10.29
N LEU A 196 -9.34 5.29 9.11
CA LEU A 196 -10.60 6.00 8.88
C LEU A 196 -11.76 5.29 9.60
N LEU A 197 -11.82 3.96 9.53
CA LEU A 197 -12.85 3.16 10.19
C LEU A 197 -12.78 3.25 11.72
N GLU A 198 -11.56 3.27 12.30
CA GLU A 198 -11.34 3.48 13.75
C GLU A 198 -11.90 4.83 14.25
N LYS A 199 -11.88 5.85 13.39
CA LYS A 199 -12.34 7.20 13.71
C LYS A 199 -13.84 7.42 13.48
N LEU A 200 -14.57 6.42 12.98
CA LEU A 200 -16.01 6.54 12.69
C LEU A 200 -16.86 6.86 13.93
N MET A 201 -16.42 6.50 15.13
CA MET A 201 -17.12 6.83 16.39
C MET A 201 -16.17 7.50 17.36
N SER A 202 -16.24 8.83 17.47
CA SER A 202 -15.45 9.59 18.43
C SER A 202 -15.86 9.30 19.88
N ASP A 203 -14.88 9.35 20.79
CA ASP A 203 -15.17 9.28 22.23
C ASP A 203 -16.01 10.47 22.71
N GLU A 204 -15.97 11.59 21.98
CA GLU A 204 -16.85 12.73 22.21
C GLU A 204 -18.32 12.37 22.03
N MET A 205 -18.69 11.59 21.01
CA MET A 205 -20.08 11.16 20.80
C MET A 205 -20.56 10.26 21.95
N LYS A 206 -19.68 9.40 22.47
CA LYS A 206 -19.99 8.56 23.65
C LYS A 206 -20.21 9.40 24.90
N ALA A 207 -19.34 10.37 25.16
CA ALA A 207 -19.48 11.29 26.28
C ALA A 207 -20.78 12.12 26.18
N LEU A 208 -21.14 12.59 24.98
CA LEU A 208 -22.39 13.32 24.76
C LEU A 208 -23.63 12.49 25.07
N MET A 209 -23.63 11.18 24.73
CA MET A 209 -24.74 10.27 25.08
C MET A 209 -24.89 10.13 26.60
N GLU A 210 -23.80 9.91 27.33
CA GLU A 210 -23.83 9.80 28.80
C GLU A 210 -24.26 11.10 29.48
N GLU A 211 -23.79 12.24 28.97
CA GLU A 211 -24.18 13.54 29.48
C GLU A 211 -25.66 13.85 29.20
N LEU A 212 -26.18 13.44 28.04
CA LEU A 212 -27.58 13.59 27.68
C LEU A 212 -28.49 12.75 28.58
N GLU A 213 -28.12 11.50 28.89
CA GLU A 213 -28.83 10.66 29.87
C GLU A 213 -28.91 11.37 31.24
N LYS A 214 -27.78 11.90 31.75
CA LYS A 214 -27.75 12.64 33.02
C LYS A 214 -28.56 13.94 32.99
N ALA A 215 -28.58 14.66 31.88
CA ALA A 215 -29.33 15.91 31.72
C ALA A 215 -30.85 15.66 31.64
N MET A 216 -31.25 14.55 31.02
CA MET A 216 -32.64 14.09 30.95
C MET A 216 -33.20 13.75 32.34
N ASP A 217 -32.41 13.07 33.19
CA ASP A 217 -32.78 12.77 34.57
C ASP A 217 -32.99 14.02 35.42
N LYS A 218 -32.11 15.02 35.22
CA LYS A 218 -32.16 16.32 35.91
C LYS A 218 -33.20 17.29 35.34
N LEU A 219 -33.93 16.91 34.29
CA LEU A 219 -34.93 17.75 33.62
C LEU A 219 -34.37 19.10 33.12
N ASP A 220 -33.08 19.16 32.80
CA ASP A 220 -32.41 20.41 32.40
C ASP A 220 -32.59 20.65 30.89
N LYS A 221 -33.65 21.37 30.51
CA LYS A 221 -34.01 21.64 29.11
C LYS A 221 -32.87 22.28 28.31
N GLU A 222 -32.21 23.30 28.87
CA GLU A 222 -31.17 24.05 28.18
C GLU A 222 -29.92 23.17 27.96
N LYS A 223 -29.55 22.35 28.95
CA LYS A 223 -28.49 21.37 28.76
C LYS A 223 -28.85 20.30 27.72
N VAL A 224 -30.07 19.77 27.77
CA VAL A 224 -30.56 18.79 26.78
C VAL A 224 -30.48 19.37 25.37
N LYS A 225 -30.94 20.60 25.16
CA LYS A 225 -30.87 21.26 23.86
C LYS A 225 -29.42 21.42 23.37
N ASN A 226 -28.53 21.91 24.22
CA ASN A 226 -27.11 22.05 23.88
C ASN A 226 -26.45 20.70 23.53
N MET A 227 -26.81 19.63 24.23
CA MET A 227 -26.29 18.28 23.96
C MET A 227 -26.85 17.72 22.65
N LEU A 228 -28.14 17.93 22.36
CA LEU A 228 -28.75 17.56 21.08
C LEU A 228 -28.08 18.29 19.90
N ASP A 229 -27.79 19.58 20.03
CA ASP A 229 -27.08 20.35 19.00
C ASP A 229 -25.67 19.79 18.75
N LYS A 230 -24.94 19.42 19.81
CA LYS A 230 -23.62 18.76 19.67
C LYS A 230 -23.73 17.36 19.06
N MET A 231 -24.71 16.56 19.48
CA MET A 231 -24.96 15.24 18.89
C MET A 231 -25.36 15.33 17.41
N LYS A 232 -26.06 16.39 17.01
CA LYS A 232 -26.37 16.64 15.59
C LYS A 232 -25.09 16.83 14.77
N LEU A 233 -24.15 17.62 15.29
CA LEU A 233 -22.85 17.83 14.64
C LEU A 233 -22.08 16.50 14.56
N GLY A 234 -21.97 15.77 15.69
CA GLY A 234 -21.35 14.46 15.70
C GLY A 234 -21.98 13.48 14.71
N ALA A 235 -23.32 13.39 14.65
CA ALA A 235 -24.01 12.54 13.68
C ALA A 235 -23.74 12.93 12.22
N LYS A 236 -23.63 14.24 11.92
CA LYS A 236 -23.24 14.74 10.59
C LYS A 236 -21.81 14.33 10.24
N ASP A 237 -20.89 14.39 11.20
CA ASP A 237 -19.49 14.02 11.00
C ASP A 237 -19.36 12.51 10.75
N VAL A 238 -20.07 11.69 11.53
CA VAL A 238 -20.14 10.23 11.30
C VAL A 238 -20.73 9.90 9.93
N GLU A 239 -21.80 10.58 9.52
CA GLU A 239 -22.39 10.41 8.18
C GLU A 239 -21.36 10.70 7.08
N LYS A 240 -20.64 11.81 7.18
CA LYS A 240 -19.59 12.19 6.22
C LYS A 240 -18.42 11.21 6.19
N GLU A 241 -17.91 10.80 7.35
CA GLU A 241 -16.78 9.86 7.41
C GLU A 241 -17.15 8.47 6.92
N LEU A 242 -18.38 7.99 7.18
CA LEU A 242 -18.87 6.75 6.61
C LEU A 242 -18.98 6.83 5.07
N ASP A 243 -19.42 7.97 4.54
CA ASP A 243 -19.65 8.17 3.10
C ASP A 243 -18.31 8.22 2.37
N ARG A 244 -17.36 8.97 2.95
CA ARG A 244 -15.96 8.98 2.53
C ARG A 244 -15.33 7.59 2.57
N SER A 245 -15.45 6.89 3.70
CA SER A 245 -14.86 5.56 3.88
C SER A 245 -15.46 4.56 2.89
N LEU A 246 -16.75 4.67 2.58
CA LEU A 246 -17.42 3.81 1.61
C LEU A 246 -16.91 4.04 0.19
N GLU A 247 -16.74 5.30 -0.24
CA GLU A 247 -16.19 5.60 -1.57
C GLU A 247 -14.72 5.16 -1.69
N LEU A 248 -13.89 5.45 -0.69
CA LEU A 248 -12.50 4.99 -0.66
C LEU A 248 -12.39 3.46 -0.66
N PHE A 249 -13.28 2.77 0.06
CA PHE A 249 -13.35 1.31 0.06
C PHE A 249 -13.73 0.75 -1.32
N LYS A 250 -14.67 1.38 -2.03
CA LYS A 250 -15.01 0.97 -3.42
C LYS A 250 -13.83 1.18 -4.37
N GLN A 251 -13.13 2.31 -4.24
CA GLN A 251 -11.94 2.59 -5.05
C GLN A 251 -10.84 1.56 -4.78
N PHE A 252 -10.58 1.26 -3.51
CA PHE A 252 -9.64 0.22 -3.09
C PHE A 252 -10.00 -1.15 -3.66
N GLU A 253 -11.29 -1.53 -3.62
CA GLU A 253 -11.77 -2.79 -4.19
C GLU A 253 -11.60 -2.89 -5.71
N PHE A 254 -11.72 -1.77 -6.42
CA PHE A 254 -11.45 -1.69 -7.85
C PHE A 254 -9.95 -1.87 -8.13
N GLU A 255 -9.09 -1.10 -7.46
CA GLU A 255 -7.63 -1.15 -7.64
C GLU A 255 -7.05 -2.51 -7.28
N LYS A 256 -7.48 -3.09 -6.14
CA LYS A 256 -7.08 -4.44 -5.72
C LYS A 256 -7.45 -5.47 -6.78
N LYS A 257 -8.69 -5.43 -7.28
CA LYS A 257 -9.16 -6.36 -8.31
C LYS A 257 -8.40 -6.15 -9.64
N LEU A 258 -8.02 -4.92 -9.97
CA LEU A 258 -7.24 -4.60 -11.17
C LEU A 258 -5.84 -5.21 -11.07
N SER A 259 -5.15 -4.98 -9.95
CA SER A 259 -3.84 -5.58 -9.66
C SER A 259 -3.90 -7.11 -9.71
N GLU A 260 -4.91 -7.71 -9.08
CA GLU A 260 -5.09 -9.17 -9.10
C GLU A 260 -5.35 -9.70 -10.52
N THR A 261 -6.11 -8.96 -11.34
CA THR A 261 -6.42 -9.35 -12.72
C THR A 261 -5.18 -9.28 -13.61
N ILE A 262 -4.36 -8.23 -13.43
CA ILE A 262 -3.06 -8.06 -14.08
C ILE A 262 -2.13 -9.24 -13.73
N GLU A 263 -1.99 -9.57 -12.45
CA GLU A 263 -1.15 -10.69 -12.01
C GLU A 263 -1.65 -12.05 -12.55
N LYS A 264 -2.97 -12.26 -12.58
CA LYS A 264 -3.56 -13.48 -13.18
C LYS A 264 -3.26 -13.55 -14.67
N LEU A 265 -3.37 -12.44 -15.41
CA LEU A 265 -3.02 -12.36 -16.83
C LEU A 265 -1.54 -12.70 -17.07
N ASP A 266 -0.64 -12.10 -16.31
CA ASP A 266 0.81 -12.35 -16.41
C ASP A 266 1.14 -13.84 -16.16
N LYS A 267 0.59 -14.42 -15.08
CA LYS A 267 0.76 -15.84 -14.75
C LYS A 267 0.21 -16.75 -15.85
N MET A 268 -0.96 -16.42 -16.41
CA MET A 268 -1.55 -17.19 -17.50
C MET A 268 -0.74 -17.10 -18.79
N ALA A 269 -0.20 -15.92 -19.11
CA ALA A 269 0.69 -15.75 -20.26
C ALA A 269 1.96 -16.62 -20.11
N GLU A 270 2.54 -16.67 -18.91
CA GLU A 270 3.66 -17.57 -18.63
C GLU A 270 3.29 -19.05 -18.74
N GLU A 271 2.16 -19.48 -18.16
CA GLU A 271 1.66 -20.85 -18.28
C GLU A 271 1.42 -21.23 -19.76
N GLN A 272 0.87 -20.30 -20.54
CA GLN A 272 0.58 -20.49 -21.95
C GLN A 272 1.86 -20.58 -22.80
N ASN A 273 2.89 -19.79 -22.48
CA ASN A 273 4.22 -19.89 -23.09
C ASN A 273 4.90 -21.23 -22.78
N LYS A 274 4.88 -21.66 -21.51
CA LYS A 274 5.40 -22.98 -21.07
C LYS A 274 4.69 -24.12 -21.79
N LEU A 275 3.36 -24.03 -21.96
CA LEU A 275 2.59 -25.02 -22.72
C LEU A 275 2.97 -25.02 -24.21
N SER A 276 3.29 -23.84 -24.76
CA SER A 276 3.81 -23.72 -26.12
C SER A 276 5.14 -24.43 -26.33
N GLU A 277 6.06 -24.32 -25.36
CA GLU A 277 7.37 -25.00 -25.38
C GLU A 277 7.20 -26.52 -25.30
N LYS A 278 6.34 -27.00 -24.39
CA LYS A 278 5.99 -28.43 -24.30
C LYS A 278 5.37 -28.95 -25.60
N SER A 279 4.56 -28.14 -26.29
CA SER A 279 3.95 -28.51 -27.57
C SER A 279 4.96 -28.56 -28.72
N GLU A 280 6.14 -27.94 -28.60
CA GLU A 280 7.22 -28.09 -29.58
C GLU A 280 8.04 -29.37 -29.37
N ASP A 281 7.97 -29.99 -28.18
CA ASP A 281 8.60 -31.28 -27.90
C ASP A 281 7.92 -32.41 -28.67
N LYS A 282 8.71 -33.21 -29.38
CA LYS A 282 8.25 -34.35 -30.18
C LYS A 282 7.77 -35.51 -29.31
N ASN A 283 8.14 -35.56 -28.04
CA ASN A 283 7.80 -36.64 -27.12
C ASN A 283 6.61 -36.30 -26.18
N ALA A 284 6.01 -35.13 -26.31
CA ALA A 284 4.92 -34.71 -25.43
C ALA A 284 3.63 -35.51 -25.66
N ASP A 285 2.94 -35.89 -24.57
CA ASP A 285 1.62 -36.53 -24.63
C ASP A 285 0.55 -35.50 -25.01
N ASN A 286 -0.02 -35.67 -26.19
CA ASN A 286 -1.00 -34.74 -26.73
C ASN A 286 -2.31 -34.69 -25.90
N LYS A 287 -2.69 -35.79 -25.23
CA LYS A 287 -3.85 -35.78 -24.33
C LYS A 287 -3.60 -34.91 -23.10
N GLN A 288 -2.37 -34.88 -22.61
CA GLN A 288 -1.98 -34.04 -21.49
C GLN A 288 -1.95 -32.56 -21.92
N LEU A 289 -1.39 -32.25 -23.09
CA LEU A 289 -1.39 -30.90 -23.65
C LEU A 289 -2.81 -30.35 -23.84
N GLU A 290 -3.73 -31.16 -24.36
CA GLU A 290 -5.14 -30.77 -24.54
C GLU A 290 -5.80 -30.44 -23.19
N LYS A 291 -5.56 -31.26 -22.16
CA LYS A 291 -6.09 -31.01 -20.81
C LYS A 291 -5.51 -29.75 -20.17
N GLU A 292 -4.20 -29.51 -20.32
CA GLU A 292 -3.55 -28.27 -19.86
C GLU A 292 -4.13 -27.04 -20.59
N GLN A 293 -4.35 -27.12 -21.91
CA GLN A 293 -4.97 -26.04 -22.69
C GLN A 293 -6.43 -25.76 -22.30
N GLN A 294 -7.22 -26.82 -22.05
CA GLN A 294 -8.60 -26.68 -21.59
C GLN A 294 -8.66 -26.00 -20.22
N ASN A 295 -7.76 -26.35 -19.30
CA ASN A 295 -7.67 -25.71 -17.99
C ASN A 295 -7.34 -24.21 -18.12
N LEU A 296 -6.34 -23.86 -18.96
CA LEU A 296 -6.02 -22.47 -19.26
C LEU A 296 -7.21 -21.71 -19.85
N SER A 297 -7.95 -22.34 -20.77
CA SER A 297 -9.15 -21.73 -21.38
C SER A 297 -10.24 -21.46 -20.34
N GLN A 298 -10.45 -22.40 -19.41
CA GLN A 298 -11.39 -22.21 -18.30
C GLN A 298 -10.96 -21.09 -17.34
N LYS A 299 -9.66 -21.03 -16.99
CA LYS A 299 -9.10 -19.91 -16.21
C LYS A 299 -9.33 -18.56 -16.91
N PHE A 300 -9.21 -18.53 -18.24
CA PHE A 300 -9.41 -17.31 -19.02
C PHE A 300 -10.88 -16.86 -19.04
N GLU A 301 -11.82 -17.80 -19.16
CA GLU A 301 -13.25 -17.48 -19.05
C GLU A 301 -13.61 -16.92 -17.66
N ASN A 302 -12.98 -17.42 -16.61
CA ASN A 302 -13.11 -16.83 -15.28
C ASN A 302 -12.49 -15.42 -15.22
N LEU A 303 -11.34 -15.20 -15.85
CA LEU A 303 -10.68 -13.89 -15.92
C LEU A 303 -11.49 -12.85 -16.70
N LYS A 304 -12.23 -13.23 -17.75
CA LYS A 304 -13.18 -12.34 -18.42
C LYS A 304 -14.28 -11.86 -17.49
N LYS A 305 -14.80 -12.74 -16.63
CA LYS A 305 -15.79 -12.35 -15.61
C LYS A 305 -15.17 -11.37 -14.60
N ASP A 306 -13.91 -11.57 -14.22
CA ASP A 306 -13.18 -10.62 -13.37
C ASP A 306 -13.04 -9.24 -14.04
N LEU A 307 -12.77 -9.18 -15.36
CA LEU A 307 -12.72 -7.93 -16.14
C LEU A 307 -14.10 -7.25 -16.27
N ASP A 308 -15.17 -8.01 -16.45
CA ASP A 308 -16.53 -7.48 -16.44
C ASP A 308 -16.96 -6.98 -15.05
N ASP A 309 -16.52 -7.65 -13.98
CA ASP A 309 -16.74 -7.20 -12.61
C ASP A 309 -15.98 -5.90 -12.31
N LEU A 310 -14.75 -5.75 -12.82
CA LEU A 310 -13.99 -4.50 -12.76
C LEU A 310 -14.75 -3.33 -13.38
N ASP A 311 -15.34 -3.50 -14.56
CA ASP A 311 -16.16 -2.47 -15.20
C ASP A 311 -17.40 -2.11 -14.35
N LYS A 312 -18.06 -3.12 -13.74
CA LYS A 312 -19.18 -2.88 -12.82
C LYS A 312 -18.75 -2.14 -11.55
N LYS A 313 -17.62 -2.51 -10.95
CA LYS A 313 -17.06 -1.84 -9.77
C LYS A 313 -16.71 -0.39 -10.09
N ASN A 314 -16.08 -0.14 -11.24
CA ASN A 314 -15.76 1.20 -11.71
C ASN A 314 -17.02 2.08 -11.89
N LYS A 315 -18.07 1.53 -12.50
CA LYS A 315 -19.37 2.22 -12.67
C LYS A 315 -20.12 2.48 -11.37
N ALA A 316 -19.79 1.75 -10.30
CA ALA A 316 -20.42 1.91 -8.98
C ALA A 316 -19.76 2.98 -8.09
N LEU A 317 -18.63 3.54 -8.54
CA LEU A 317 -17.99 4.72 -7.94
C LEU A 317 -18.84 5.96 -8.19
N GLU A 318 -18.85 6.90 -7.26
CA GLU A 318 -19.49 8.22 -7.48
C GLU A 318 -18.89 8.95 -8.69
N LYS A 319 -17.57 8.83 -8.86
CA LYS A 319 -16.83 9.30 -10.03
C LYS A 319 -16.06 8.12 -10.62
N PRO A 320 -16.60 7.47 -11.68
CA PRO A 320 -15.92 6.38 -12.36
C PRO A 320 -14.56 6.81 -12.90
N ASN A 321 -13.55 5.95 -12.76
CA ASN A 321 -12.26 6.16 -13.38
C ASN A 321 -12.36 5.97 -14.91
N LYS A 322 -11.41 6.54 -15.66
CA LYS A 322 -11.29 6.32 -17.09
C LYS A 322 -10.72 4.94 -17.38
N PHE A 323 -11.58 3.94 -17.32
CA PHE A 323 -11.24 2.55 -17.59
C PHE A 323 -11.86 2.14 -18.92
N GLU A 324 -11.04 1.81 -19.92
CA GLU A 324 -11.55 1.34 -21.21
C GLU A 324 -11.87 -0.16 -21.15
N ARG A 325 -12.95 -0.56 -21.83
CA ARG A 325 -13.27 -1.99 -21.97
C ARG A 325 -12.24 -2.68 -22.87
N THR A 326 -11.93 -3.93 -22.53
CA THR A 326 -10.93 -4.75 -23.21
C THR A 326 -11.56 -5.92 -23.98
N ASP A 327 -12.84 -5.81 -24.34
CA ASP A 327 -13.64 -6.87 -24.97
C ASP A 327 -13.00 -7.42 -26.26
N GLU A 328 -12.38 -6.55 -27.06
CA GLU A 328 -11.72 -6.94 -28.31
C GLU A 328 -10.46 -7.77 -28.06
N GLN A 329 -9.60 -7.34 -27.14
CA GLN A 329 -8.41 -8.07 -26.72
C GLN A 329 -8.80 -9.43 -26.12
N GLN A 330 -9.83 -9.46 -25.26
CA GLN A 330 -10.35 -10.69 -24.68
C GLN A 330 -10.84 -11.67 -25.74
N LYS A 331 -11.53 -11.17 -26.78
CA LYS A 331 -12.02 -12.00 -27.88
C LYS A 331 -10.86 -12.60 -28.68
N ASN A 332 -9.86 -11.80 -29.03
CA ASN A 332 -8.69 -12.26 -29.78
C ASN A 332 -7.94 -13.38 -29.04
N ILE A 333 -7.70 -13.20 -27.73
CA ILE A 333 -7.05 -14.22 -26.89
C ILE A 333 -7.85 -15.52 -26.90
N SER A 334 -9.18 -15.45 -26.73
CA SER A 334 -10.03 -16.64 -26.80
C SER A 334 -10.01 -17.33 -28.15
N GLU A 335 -10.00 -16.57 -29.25
CA GLU A 335 -9.88 -17.14 -30.59
C GLU A 335 -8.53 -17.89 -30.74
N GLN A 336 -7.42 -17.32 -30.25
CA GLN A 336 -6.12 -18.01 -30.28
C GLN A 336 -6.09 -19.27 -29.39
N MET A 337 -6.68 -19.22 -28.20
CA MET A 337 -6.77 -20.38 -27.29
C MET A 337 -7.66 -21.49 -27.88
N GLN A 338 -8.78 -21.13 -28.50
CA GLN A 338 -9.65 -22.10 -29.18
C GLN A 338 -8.93 -22.72 -30.38
N ASN A 339 -8.23 -21.91 -31.19
CA ASN A 339 -7.42 -22.40 -32.29
C ASN A 339 -6.34 -23.38 -31.80
N SER A 340 -5.69 -23.09 -30.67
CA SER A 340 -4.74 -24.00 -30.02
C SER A 340 -5.39 -25.34 -29.68
N SER A 341 -6.53 -25.34 -28.98
CA SER A 341 -7.27 -26.56 -28.65
C SER A 341 -7.64 -27.39 -29.87
N GLU A 342 -8.14 -26.75 -30.94
CA GLU A 342 -8.49 -27.45 -32.19
C GLU A 342 -7.26 -28.06 -32.89
N GLN A 343 -6.11 -27.39 -32.85
CA GLN A 343 -4.88 -27.93 -33.44
C GLN A 343 -4.31 -29.09 -32.60
N LEU A 344 -4.40 -29.03 -31.27
CA LEU A 344 -4.05 -30.16 -30.39
C LEU A 344 -4.94 -31.36 -30.68
N GLN A 345 -6.26 -31.20 -30.81
CA GLN A 345 -7.16 -32.30 -31.19
C GLN A 345 -6.82 -32.94 -32.54
N LYS A 346 -6.29 -32.15 -33.48
CA LYS A 346 -5.82 -32.60 -34.80
C LYS A 346 -4.39 -33.17 -34.77
N ASN A 347 -3.78 -33.34 -33.59
CA ASN A 347 -2.37 -33.74 -33.40
C ASN A 347 -1.36 -32.83 -34.12
N ASN A 348 -1.69 -31.55 -34.31
CA ASN A 348 -0.84 -30.59 -35.01
C ASN A 348 -0.12 -29.67 -34.03
N ASN A 349 0.79 -30.26 -33.24
CA ASN A 349 1.41 -29.60 -32.10
C ASN A 349 2.21 -28.34 -32.48
N LYS A 350 2.80 -28.28 -33.68
CA LYS A 350 3.49 -27.07 -34.17
C LYS A 350 2.56 -25.88 -34.35
N LYS A 351 1.37 -26.09 -34.94
CA LYS A 351 0.40 -25.01 -35.10
C LYS A 351 -0.26 -24.66 -33.77
N ALA A 352 -0.49 -25.65 -32.91
CA ALA A 352 -0.94 -25.41 -31.54
C ALA A 352 0.02 -24.50 -30.80
N SER A 353 1.32 -24.84 -30.78
CA SER A 353 2.37 -24.02 -30.15
C SER A 353 2.37 -22.58 -30.67
N GLN A 354 2.23 -22.37 -31.98
CA GLN A 354 2.13 -21.02 -32.55
C GLN A 354 0.92 -20.23 -32.02
N SER A 355 -0.27 -20.86 -31.96
CA SER A 355 -1.46 -20.23 -31.39
C SER A 355 -1.30 -19.96 -29.89
N GLN A 356 -0.62 -20.85 -29.15
CA GLN A 356 -0.33 -20.68 -27.73
C GLN A 356 0.61 -19.50 -27.49
N LYS A 357 1.69 -19.37 -28.28
CA LYS A 357 2.59 -18.20 -28.22
C LYS A 357 1.84 -16.90 -28.50
N LYS A 358 0.99 -16.88 -29.53
CA LYS A 358 0.16 -15.70 -29.83
C LYS A 358 -0.81 -15.36 -28.70
N ALA A 359 -1.48 -16.34 -28.13
CA ALA A 359 -2.36 -16.12 -26.97
C ALA A 359 -1.58 -15.52 -25.79
N ALA A 360 -0.36 -16.03 -25.51
CA ALA A 360 0.49 -15.49 -24.47
C ALA A 360 0.97 -14.06 -24.76
N GLU A 361 1.34 -13.75 -26.01
CA GLU A 361 1.70 -12.40 -26.44
C GLU A 361 0.53 -11.42 -26.28
N GLU A 362 -0.67 -11.80 -26.69
CA GLU A 362 -1.89 -10.99 -26.54
C GLU A 362 -2.28 -10.82 -25.06
N MET A 363 -2.10 -11.84 -24.21
CA MET A 363 -2.30 -11.73 -22.76
C MET A 363 -1.31 -10.73 -22.13
N ASN A 364 -0.03 -10.77 -22.52
CA ASN A 364 0.97 -9.80 -22.06
C ASN A 364 0.63 -8.37 -22.52
N GLN A 365 0.21 -8.20 -23.78
CA GLN A 365 -0.24 -6.91 -24.29
C GLN A 365 -1.44 -6.37 -23.52
N LEU A 366 -2.41 -7.23 -23.17
CA LEU A 366 -3.55 -6.84 -22.36
C LEU A 366 -3.12 -6.46 -20.94
N SER A 367 -2.22 -7.21 -20.32
CA SER A 367 -1.65 -6.89 -19.01
C SER A 367 -0.94 -5.54 -19.01
N ASP A 368 -0.08 -5.28 -20.00
CA ASP A 368 0.62 -4.02 -20.16
C ASP A 368 -0.36 -2.86 -20.38
N LYS A 369 -1.40 -3.06 -21.19
CA LYS A 369 -2.46 -2.07 -21.38
C LYS A 369 -3.18 -1.73 -20.07
N LEU A 370 -3.48 -2.73 -19.24
CA LEU A 370 -4.12 -2.52 -17.94
C LEU A 370 -3.20 -1.78 -16.96
N LYS A 371 -1.89 -2.08 -16.95
CA LYS A 371 -0.88 -1.36 -16.17
C LYS A 371 -0.76 0.10 -16.63
N GLU A 372 -0.78 0.34 -17.94
CA GLU A 372 -0.77 1.69 -18.51
C GLU A 372 -2.02 2.47 -18.09
N MET A 373 -3.22 1.86 -18.20
CA MET A 373 -4.45 2.47 -17.70
C MET A 373 -4.39 2.78 -16.20
N GLU A 374 -3.86 1.87 -15.37
CA GLU A 374 -3.70 2.10 -13.93
C GLU A 374 -2.83 3.35 -13.66
N GLN A 375 -1.72 3.47 -14.38
CA GLN A 375 -0.81 4.61 -14.25
C GLN A 375 -1.43 5.91 -14.75
N GLU A 376 -2.11 5.90 -15.90
CA GLU A 376 -2.82 7.06 -16.45
C GLU A 376 -3.93 7.53 -15.51
N MET A 377 -4.75 6.60 -15.01
CA MET A 377 -5.80 6.91 -14.04
C MET A 377 -5.22 7.55 -12.77
N MET A 378 -4.11 7.02 -12.24
CA MET A 378 -3.45 7.60 -11.07
C MET A 378 -2.94 9.02 -11.36
N GLN A 379 -2.27 9.23 -12.49
CA GLN A 379 -1.73 10.55 -12.86
C GLN A 379 -2.83 11.58 -13.08
N GLU A 380 -3.90 11.21 -13.80
CA GLU A 380 -5.01 12.11 -14.07
C GLU A 380 -5.78 12.43 -12.79
N ASN A 381 -6.08 11.44 -11.95
CA ASN A 381 -6.74 11.67 -10.67
C ASN A 381 -5.92 12.62 -9.79
N MET A 382 -4.60 12.42 -9.70
CA MET A 382 -3.72 13.31 -8.95
C MET A 382 -3.67 14.72 -9.53
N ALA A 383 -3.64 14.87 -10.86
CA ALA A 383 -3.63 16.17 -11.51
C ALA A 383 -4.93 16.94 -11.27
N GLU A 384 -6.08 16.27 -11.46
CA GLU A 384 -7.40 16.86 -11.20
C GLU A 384 -7.54 17.25 -9.72
N ASP A 385 -7.07 16.41 -8.80
CA ASP A 385 -7.14 16.68 -7.36
C ASP A 385 -6.23 17.87 -6.96
N ILE A 386 -5.05 18.01 -7.58
CA ILE A 386 -4.18 19.17 -7.39
C ILE A 386 -4.85 20.46 -7.88
N ASP A 387 -5.50 20.42 -9.04
CA ASP A 387 -6.21 21.59 -9.58
C ASP A 387 -7.42 21.96 -8.73
N ALA A 388 -8.20 20.97 -8.28
CA ALA A 388 -9.29 21.19 -7.34
C ALA A 388 -8.79 21.79 -6.01
N LEU A 389 -7.64 21.34 -5.49
CA LEU A 389 -7.02 21.94 -4.30
C LEU A 389 -6.63 23.40 -4.52
N ARG A 390 -6.11 23.76 -5.70
CA ARG A 390 -5.78 25.16 -6.04
C ARG A 390 -7.03 26.03 -6.04
N ASP A 391 -8.10 25.56 -6.65
CA ASP A 391 -9.38 26.28 -6.69
C ASP A 391 -9.97 26.44 -5.28
N ILE A 392 -9.92 25.39 -4.47
CA ILE A 392 -10.35 25.42 -3.06
C ILE A 392 -9.51 26.45 -2.27
N LEU A 393 -8.18 26.41 -2.43
CA LEU A 393 -7.24 27.34 -1.78
C LEU A 393 -7.50 28.78 -2.19
N GLU A 394 -7.72 29.05 -3.49
CA GLU A 394 -8.01 30.39 -3.98
C GLU A 394 -9.31 30.93 -3.38
N ASN A 395 -10.37 30.12 -3.39
CA ASN A 395 -11.65 30.52 -2.81
C ASN A 395 -11.55 30.71 -1.29
N LEU A 396 -10.79 29.86 -0.60
CA LEU A 396 -10.53 29.99 0.83
C LEU A 396 -9.78 31.28 1.17
N LEU A 397 -8.78 31.67 0.37
CA LEU A 397 -8.06 32.94 0.51
C LEU A 397 -8.96 34.14 0.24
N ARG A 398 -9.83 34.07 -0.79
CA ARG A 398 -10.82 35.13 -1.06
C ARG A 398 -11.78 35.32 0.12
N SER A 399 -12.28 34.22 0.70
CA SER A 399 -13.13 34.26 1.90
C SER A 399 -12.37 34.82 3.11
N SER A 400 -11.08 34.48 3.27
CA SER A 400 -10.21 35.05 4.31
C SER A 400 -10.11 36.57 4.21
N PHE A 401 -9.80 37.11 3.02
CA PHE A 401 -9.71 38.55 2.82
C PHE A 401 -11.06 39.27 2.99
N ALA A 402 -12.15 38.65 2.55
CA ALA A 402 -13.49 39.18 2.78
C ALA A 402 -13.82 39.24 4.30
N GLN A 403 -13.46 38.19 5.04
CA GLN A 403 -13.66 38.12 6.48
C GLN A 403 -12.81 39.15 7.24
N GLU A 404 -11.56 39.37 6.83
CA GLU A 404 -10.69 40.40 7.39
C GLU A 404 -11.24 41.81 7.14
N ALA A 405 -11.61 42.11 5.89
CA ALA A 405 -12.18 43.41 5.52
C ALA A 405 -13.48 43.70 6.29
N LEU A 406 -14.33 42.69 6.44
CA LEU A 406 -15.55 42.75 7.23
C LEU A 406 -15.24 43.04 8.70
N MET A 407 -14.31 42.30 9.31
CA MET A 407 -13.91 42.48 10.71
C MET A 407 -13.35 43.90 10.97
N LEU A 408 -12.48 44.39 10.08
CA LEU A 408 -11.92 45.75 10.18
C LEU A 408 -13.01 46.82 10.07
N THR A 409 -13.98 46.64 9.18
CA THR A 409 -15.10 47.59 9.00
C THR A 409 -16.07 47.53 10.17
N LEU A 410 -16.41 46.33 10.64
CA LEU A 410 -17.29 46.09 11.76
C LEU A 410 -16.74 46.70 13.06
N SER A 411 -15.44 46.59 13.30
CA SER A 411 -14.78 47.18 14.48
C SER A 411 -14.93 48.72 14.58
N LYS A 412 -15.12 49.39 13.44
CA LYS A 412 -15.27 50.85 13.35
C LYS A 412 -16.73 51.30 13.25
N THR A 413 -17.65 50.36 13.05
CA THR A 413 -19.07 50.65 12.79
C THR A 413 -19.86 50.65 14.09
N ARG A 414 -20.74 51.64 14.28
CA ARG A 414 -21.63 51.67 15.44
C ARG A 414 -22.82 50.75 15.20
N VAL A 415 -23.32 50.13 16.27
CA VAL A 415 -24.48 49.23 16.25
C VAL A 415 -25.74 49.87 15.63
N ASN A 416 -25.90 51.19 15.77
CA ASN A 416 -27.06 51.92 15.25
C ASN A 416 -26.89 52.44 13.82
N ASP A 417 -25.72 52.24 13.20
CA ASP A 417 -25.46 52.64 11.82
C ASP A 417 -26.26 51.75 10.85
N PRO A 418 -26.98 52.31 9.86
CA PRO A 418 -27.66 51.51 8.82
C PRO A 418 -26.74 50.51 8.11
N LYS A 419 -25.44 50.80 8.00
CA LYS A 419 -24.43 49.89 7.43
C LYS A 419 -24.27 48.59 8.23
N TYR A 420 -24.61 48.58 9.52
CA TYR A 420 -24.50 47.39 10.37
C TYR A 420 -25.28 46.20 9.81
N VAL A 421 -26.47 46.45 9.26
CA VAL A 421 -27.31 45.41 8.65
C VAL A 421 -26.65 44.84 7.39
N ALA A 422 -26.03 45.69 6.57
CA ALA A 422 -25.29 45.26 5.38
C ALA A 422 -24.06 44.40 5.75
N LEU A 423 -23.32 44.77 6.80
CA LEU A 423 -22.19 43.97 7.29
C LEU A 423 -22.64 42.59 7.80
N MET A 424 -23.82 42.50 8.44
CA MET A 424 -24.40 41.21 8.82
C MET A 424 -24.80 40.35 7.62
N GLN A 425 -25.27 40.97 6.53
CA GLN A 425 -25.54 40.27 5.27
C GLN A 425 -24.24 39.77 4.63
N GLU A 426 -23.19 40.59 4.61
CA GLU A 426 -21.86 40.15 4.15
C GLU A 426 -21.31 39.00 4.98
N GLN A 427 -21.50 39.02 6.31
CA GLN A 427 -21.09 37.91 7.15
C GLN A 427 -21.76 36.59 6.75
N ASN A 428 -23.06 36.63 6.45
CA ASN A 428 -23.79 35.45 5.98
C ASN A 428 -23.33 35.01 4.59
N LYS A 429 -22.98 35.96 3.71
CA LYS A 429 -22.41 35.63 2.40
C LYS A 429 -21.08 34.87 2.55
N ILE A 430 -20.18 35.34 3.41
CA ILE A 430 -18.90 34.66 3.66
C ILE A 430 -19.13 33.27 4.25
N LYS A 431 -20.13 33.12 5.12
CA LYS A 431 -20.54 31.81 5.65
C LYS A 431 -21.01 30.87 4.52
N ASP A 432 -21.83 31.35 3.59
CA ASP A 432 -22.31 30.56 2.45
C ASP A 432 -21.16 30.20 1.49
N ASP A 433 -20.24 31.13 1.24
CA ASP A 433 -19.04 30.90 0.41
C ASP A 433 -18.13 29.81 1.03
N LEU A 434 -17.92 29.85 2.34
CA LEU A 434 -17.15 28.82 3.07
C LEU A 434 -17.86 27.46 3.11
N LYS A 435 -19.18 27.44 3.07
CA LYS A 435 -19.94 26.20 2.95
C LYS A 435 -19.72 25.53 1.59
N MET A 436 -19.65 26.31 0.50
CA MET A 436 -19.28 25.74 -0.82
C MET A 436 -17.87 25.16 -0.81
N ILE A 437 -16.95 25.80 -0.08
CA ILE A 437 -15.58 25.29 0.11
C ILE A 437 -15.59 23.98 0.91
N GLU A 438 -16.37 23.89 2.00
CA GLU A 438 -16.58 22.64 2.76
C GLU A 438 -17.09 21.51 1.87
N ASP A 439 -18.10 21.76 1.04
CA ASP A 439 -18.69 20.75 0.17
C ASP A 439 -17.70 20.27 -0.90
N SER A 440 -16.93 21.20 -1.48
CA SER A 440 -15.89 20.90 -2.47
C SER A 440 -14.75 20.08 -1.85
N LEU A 441 -14.32 20.45 -0.65
CA LEU A 441 -13.25 19.77 0.08
C LEU A 441 -13.68 18.39 0.57
N PHE A 442 -14.94 18.25 0.98
CA PHE A 442 -15.52 16.95 1.31
C PHE A 442 -15.55 16.04 0.08
N ALA A 443 -16.02 16.52 -1.08
CA ALA A 443 -16.00 15.76 -2.32
C ALA A 443 -14.58 15.29 -2.71
N LEU A 444 -13.58 16.13 -2.47
CA LEU A 444 -12.18 15.78 -2.71
C LEU A 444 -11.65 14.75 -1.70
N SER A 445 -12.06 14.83 -0.44
CA SER A 445 -11.66 13.89 0.61
C SER A 445 -12.13 12.44 0.37
N LYS A 446 -13.21 12.26 -0.42
CA LYS A 446 -13.71 10.96 -0.87
C LYS A 446 -12.77 10.25 -1.84
N ARG A 447 -11.88 10.99 -2.51
CA ARG A 447 -10.90 10.47 -3.46
C ARG A 447 -9.52 10.32 -2.85
N GLN A 448 -9.17 11.23 -1.93
CA GLN A 448 -7.83 11.33 -1.41
C GLN A 448 -7.80 11.16 0.11
N THR A 449 -7.13 10.09 0.55
CA THR A 449 -6.94 9.73 1.96
C THR A 449 -6.04 10.73 2.70
N GLN A 450 -5.07 11.31 1.98
CA GLN A 450 -4.09 12.27 2.51
C GLN A 450 -4.71 13.61 2.94
N ILE A 451 -5.92 13.93 2.48
CA ILE A 451 -6.71 15.06 2.99
C ILE A 451 -7.26 14.62 4.36
N GLN A 452 -6.41 14.71 5.38
CA GLN A 452 -6.59 14.07 6.68
C GLN A 452 -7.90 14.46 7.38
N SER A 453 -8.31 13.66 8.38
CA SER A 453 -9.41 13.95 9.31
C SER A 453 -9.29 15.33 10.00
N PHE A 454 -8.08 15.90 10.09
CA PHE A 454 -7.84 17.21 10.69
C PHE A 454 -8.47 18.37 9.87
N VAL A 455 -8.62 18.18 8.55
CA VAL A 455 -9.31 19.12 7.66
C VAL A 455 -10.78 19.27 8.04
N ASN A 456 -11.45 18.18 8.43
CA ASN A 456 -12.83 18.21 8.89
C ASN A 456 -12.96 18.95 10.23
N SER A 457 -11.98 18.80 11.13
CA SER A 457 -11.95 19.56 12.39
C SER A 457 -11.86 21.08 12.14
N GLU A 458 -10.94 21.50 11.27
CA GLU A 458 -10.78 22.93 10.94
C GLU A 458 -12.04 23.50 10.28
N ILE A 459 -12.69 22.74 9.37
CA ILE A 459 -13.97 23.15 8.80
C ILE A 459 -15.07 23.25 9.87
N ALA A 460 -15.16 22.29 10.78
CA ALA A 460 -16.15 22.30 11.86
C ALA A 460 -15.96 23.53 12.78
N ASP A 461 -14.71 23.87 13.10
CA ASP A 461 -14.37 25.04 13.90
C ASP A 461 -14.64 26.36 13.17
N ILE A 462 -14.37 26.43 11.86
CA ILE A 462 -14.77 27.55 10.98
C ILE A 462 -16.28 27.75 11.08
N ASN A 463 -17.07 26.71 10.81
CA ASN A 463 -18.53 26.77 10.81
C ASN A 463 -19.09 27.15 12.19
N SER A 464 -18.59 26.52 13.25
CA SER A 464 -19.00 26.77 14.64
C SER A 464 -18.75 28.22 15.06
N ASN A 465 -17.58 28.78 14.76
CA ASN A 465 -17.28 30.17 15.06
C ASN A 465 -18.03 31.13 14.12
N MET A 466 -18.29 30.75 12.88
CA MET A 466 -19.09 31.53 11.94
C MET A 466 -20.54 31.67 12.39
N ASP A 467 -21.16 30.58 12.85
CA ASP A 467 -22.51 30.59 13.43
C ASP A 467 -22.57 31.50 14.65
N LYS A 468 -21.60 31.38 15.56
CA LYS A 468 -21.49 32.24 16.76
C LYS A 468 -21.24 33.70 16.41
N ALA A 469 -20.50 33.98 15.33
CA ALA A 469 -20.28 35.34 14.84
C ALA A 469 -21.60 35.95 14.36
N VAL A 470 -22.37 35.21 13.54
CA VAL A 470 -23.69 35.64 13.07
C VAL A 470 -24.65 35.84 14.24
N GLU A 471 -24.69 34.92 15.20
CA GLU A 471 -25.53 35.06 16.40
C GLU A 471 -25.15 36.31 17.23
N SER A 472 -23.85 36.54 17.41
CA SER A 472 -23.34 37.72 18.11
C SER A 472 -23.68 39.03 17.40
N LEU A 473 -23.69 39.02 16.05
CA LEU A 473 -24.12 40.16 15.23
C LEU A 473 -25.62 40.43 15.36
N VAL A 474 -26.45 39.39 15.34
CA VAL A 474 -27.89 39.52 15.60
C VAL A 474 -28.14 40.08 17.01
N GLY A 475 -27.37 39.60 17.99
CA GLY A 475 -27.37 40.11 19.36
C GLY A 475 -26.69 41.47 19.55
N ARG A 476 -26.22 42.12 18.47
CA ARG A 476 -25.56 43.43 18.46
C ARG A 476 -24.28 43.51 19.32
N ASN A 477 -23.64 42.38 19.59
CA ASN A 477 -22.39 42.29 20.35
C ASN A 477 -21.18 42.25 19.41
N ILE A 478 -20.72 43.45 19.01
CA ILE A 478 -19.60 43.62 18.07
C ILE A 478 -18.30 42.99 18.59
N GLN A 479 -18.01 43.13 19.88
CA GLN A 479 -16.74 42.66 20.43
C GLN A 479 -16.67 41.13 20.44
N LEU A 480 -17.77 40.47 20.81
CA LEU A 480 -17.85 39.01 20.72
C LEU A 480 -17.85 38.52 19.27
N ALA A 481 -18.55 39.22 18.36
CA ALA A 481 -18.53 38.91 16.94
C ALA A 481 -17.11 38.99 16.37
N ASN A 482 -16.37 40.08 16.60
CA ASN A 482 -14.98 40.25 16.16
C ASN A 482 -14.07 39.13 16.70
N ASN A 483 -14.25 38.73 17.96
CA ASN A 483 -13.47 37.64 18.54
C ASN A 483 -13.75 36.30 17.83
N ARG A 484 -15.01 36.00 17.49
CA ARG A 484 -15.38 34.82 16.70
C ARG A 484 -14.85 34.88 15.27
N GLN A 485 -14.95 36.03 14.61
CA GLN A 485 -14.36 36.26 13.28
C GLN A 485 -12.85 36.04 13.28
N GLN A 486 -12.15 36.43 14.35
CA GLN A 486 -10.72 36.18 14.49
C GLN A 486 -10.40 34.67 14.60
N TYR A 487 -11.21 33.90 15.33
CA TYR A 487 -11.06 32.44 15.32
C TYR A 487 -11.31 31.85 13.92
N VAL A 488 -12.33 32.31 13.21
CA VAL A 488 -12.57 31.90 11.81
C VAL A 488 -11.32 32.14 10.96
N MET A 489 -10.67 33.30 11.08
CA MET A 489 -9.42 33.59 10.36
C MET A 489 -8.28 32.63 10.73
N THR A 490 -8.13 32.29 12.01
CA THR A 490 -7.12 31.30 12.46
C THR A 490 -7.34 29.95 11.78
N HIS A 491 -8.56 29.44 11.80
CA HIS A 491 -8.88 28.13 11.24
C HIS A 491 -8.82 28.12 9.70
N ILE A 492 -9.21 29.22 9.04
CA ILE A 492 -9.00 29.39 7.59
C ILE A 492 -7.51 29.34 7.22
N ASN A 493 -6.65 29.98 8.01
CA ASN A 493 -5.20 29.96 7.75
C ASN A 493 -4.58 28.59 7.99
N ASN A 494 -4.98 27.89 9.07
CA ASN A 494 -4.58 26.52 9.33
C ASN A 494 -4.99 25.60 8.17
N LEU A 495 -6.25 25.71 7.74
CA LEU A 495 -6.79 24.93 6.63
C LEU A 495 -6.03 25.22 5.32
N ALA A 496 -5.81 26.49 4.99
CA ALA A 496 -5.05 26.87 3.79
C ALA A 496 -3.63 26.31 3.81
N LEU A 497 -2.98 26.31 4.98
CA LEU A 497 -1.67 25.73 5.15
C LEU A 497 -1.68 24.21 4.88
N MET A 498 -2.61 23.49 5.51
CA MET A 498 -2.71 22.03 5.37
C MET A 498 -3.04 21.61 3.94
N LEU A 499 -3.95 22.34 3.28
CA LEU A 499 -4.29 22.09 1.88
C LEU A 499 -3.08 22.32 0.96
N ASN A 500 -2.26 23.34 1.25
CA ASN A 500 -1.03 23.57 0.52
C ASN A 500 0.01 22.46 0.78
N GLU A 501 0.15 21.97 2.00
CA GLU A 501 1.03 20.82 2.33
C GLU A 501 0.56 19.54 1.64
N ALA A 502 -0.74 19.24 1.69
CA ALA A 502 -1.33 18.11 0.98
C ALA A 502 -1.09 18.22 -0.54
N MET A 503 -1.29 19.41 -1.12
CA MET A 503 -1.01 19.66 -2.54
C MET A 503 0.48 19.45 -2.87
N GLN A 504 1.40 19.95 -2.03
CA GLN A 504 2.84 19.76 -2.22
C GLN A 504 3.22 18.28 -2.14
N ASN A 505 2.65 17.53 -1.19
CA ASN A 505 2.87 16.09 -1.07
C ASN A 505 2.38 15.34 -2.32
N MET A 506 1.21 15.69 -2.86
CA MET A 506 0.71 15.13 -4.11
C MET A 506 1.62 15.48 -5.29
N GLN A 507 2.10 16.72 -5.38
CA GLN A 507 3.04 17.14 -6.42
C GLN A 507 4.38 16.40 -6.34
N MET A 508 4.91 16.16 -5.14
CA MET A 508 6.14 15.38 -4.94
C MET A 508 5.94 13.92 -5.35
N GLN A 509 4.81 13.30 -4.98
CA GLN A 509 4.48 11.93 -5.39
C GLN A 509 4.34 11.82 -6.91
N MET A 510 3.72 12.81 -7.56
CA MET A 510 3.60 12.87 -9.01
C MET A 510 4.96 12.97 -9.69
N GLN A 511 5.88 13.80 -9.16
CA GLN A 511 7.23 13.96 -9.71
C GLN A 511 8.08 12.70 -9.56
N GLN A 512 7.97 11.99 -8.43
CA GLN A 512 8.68 10.73 -8.21
C GLN A 512 8.20 9.63 -9.17
N LYS A 513 6.90 9.55 -9.44
CA LYS A 513 6.35 8.56 -10.38
C LYS A 513 6.55 8.93 -11.86
N SER A 514 6.62 10.22 -12.19
CA SER A 514 6.83 10.70 -13.57
C SER A 514 8.30 10.67 -14.01
N GLY A 515 9.24 10.56 -13.06
CA GLY A 515 10.69 10.55 -13.34
C GLY A 515 11.23 9.26 -13.98
N SER A 516 10.41 8.20 -14.10
CA SER A 516 10.82 6.89 -14.63
C SER A 516 10.59 6.72 -16.15
N CYS A 517 10.09 7.74 -16.85
CA CYS A 517 9.84 7.65 -18.29
C CYS A 517 10.60 8.71 -19.09
N ASN A 518 11.82 8.35 -19.48
CA ASN A 518 12.35 8.78 -20.77
C ASN A 518 13.03 7.59 -21.46
N LYS A 519 12.28 6.96 -22.37
CA LYS A 519 12.67 6.03 -23.44
C LYS A 519 13.72 4.94 -23.12
N SER A 520 13.28 3.69 -23.28
CA SER A 520 14.02 2.41 -23.32
C SER A 520 14.03 1.64 -22.00
N CYS A 521 12.87 1.07 -21.65
CA CYS A 521 12.76 0.13 -20.54
C CYS A 521 13.01 -1.30 -21.03
N SER A 522 14.06 -1.92 -20.52
CA SER A 522 14.23 -3.37 -20.49
C SER A 522 14.66 -3.71 -19.07
N LYS A 523 13.82 -4.53 -18.43
CA LYS A 523 13.86 -5.10 -17.07
C LYS A 523 13.28 -4.25 -15.90
N PRO A 524 12.30 -4.79 -15.17
CA PRO A 524 11.81 -4.23 -13.92
C PRO A 524 12.71 -4.65 -12.76
N GLY A 525 13.23 -3.66 -12.04
CA GLY A 525 13.81 -3.78 -10.70
C GLY A 525 13.11 -2.76 -9.81
N GLN A 526 12.66 -3.21 -8.64
CA GLN A 526 11.92 -2.44 -7.64
C GLN A 526 12.57 -1.09 -7.33
N GLY A 527 11.78 -0.01 -7.37
CA GLY A 527 12.25 1.35 -7.11
C GLY A 527 12.59 1.57 -5.63
N GLN A 528 13.87 1.45 -5.30
CA GLN A 528 14.42 1.92 -4.03
C GLN A 528 14.50 3.46 -4.00
N PRO A 529 14.43 4.09 -2.81
CA PRO A 529 14.71 5.52 -2.66
C PRO A 529 16.17 5.83 -3.05
N SER A 530 16.38 6.70 -4.05
CA SER A 530 17.72 7.04 -4.57
C SER A 530 18.31 8.32 -3.93
N PHE A 531 19.65 8.40 -3.84
CA PHE A 531 20.38 9.57 -3.34
C PHE A 531 20.07 10.86 -4.14
N LYS A 532 19.65 10.72 -5.41
CA LYS A 532 19.24 11.83 -6.28
C LYS A 532 18.02 12.60 -5.74
N SER A 533 17.00 11.89 -5.26
CA SER A 533 15.79 12.51 -4.69
C SER A 533 16.13 13.27 -3.41
N MET A 534 16.98 12.66 -2.58
CA MET A 534 17.45 13.24 -1.32
C MET A 534 18.26 14.52 -1.52
N ARG A 535 19.15 14.53 -2.51
CA ARG A 535 19.93 15.71 -2.88
C ARG A 535 19.03 16.88 -3.25
N GLN A 536 17.99 16.66 -4.05
CA GLN A 536 17.07 17.71 -4.48
C GLN A 536 16.31 18.31 -3.29
N MET A 537 15.87 17.48 -2.35
CA MET A 537 15.26 17.94 -1.10
C MET A 537 16.25 18.73 -0.24
N GLN A 538 17.50 18.26 -0.11
CA GLN A 538 18.55 18.96 0.62
C GLN A 538 18.91 20.30 -0.03
N GLU A 539 18.91 20.40 -1.37
CA GLU A 539 19.12 21.65 -2.10
C GLU A 539 18.03 22.70 -1.84
N ALA A 540 16.77 22.26 -1.82
CA ALA A 540 15.64 23.12 -1.52
C ALA A 540 15.70 23.64 -0.07
N LEU A 541 16.04 22.76 0.87
CA LEU A 541 16.22 23.10 2.28
C LEU A 541 17.39 24.07 2.49
N ASN A 542 18.51 23.88 1.79
CA ASN A 542 19.67 24.77 1.87
C ASN A 542 19.34 26.19 1.38
N LYS A 543 18.55 26.30 0.31
CA LYS A 543 18.05 27.60 -0.20
C LYS A 543 17.13 28.26 0.80
N MET A 544 16.18 27.51 1.37
CA MET A 544 15.27 28.03 2.40
C MET A 544 16.03 28.55 3.63
N LEU A 545 17.04 27.83 4.10
CA LEU A 545 17.88 28.25 5.23
C LEU A 545 18.78 29.45 4.90
N GLN A 546 19.23 29.58 3.66
CA GLN A 546 19.95 30.77 3.19
C GLN A 546 19.03 32.00 3.14
N ASP A 547 17.83 31.87 2.58
CA ASP A 547 16.84 32.95 2.50
C ASP A 547 16.41 33.43 3.90
N LEU A 548 16.24 32.48 4.83
CA LEU A 548 15.97 32.73 6.25
C LEU A 548 17.11 33.50 6.94
N LYS A 549 18.37 33.21 6.60
CA LYS A 549 19.54 33.85 7.22
C LYS A 549 19.84 35.23 6.62
N GLU A 550 19.65 35.40 5.32
CA GLU A 550 19.86 36.67 4.65
C GLU A 550 18.76 37.71 4.95
N GLY A 551 17.72 37.31 5.71
CA GLY A 551 16.62 38.20 6.07
C GLY A 551 15.80 38.66 4.88
N LYS A 552 15.92 37.98 3.73
CA LYS A 552 15.14 38.25 2.53
C LYS A 552 13.73 37.69 2.72
N GLN A 553 12.91 38.42 3.46
CA GLN A 553 11.47 38.37 3.21
C GLN A 553 11.21 38.87 1.78
N PRO A 554 10.23 38.30 1.04
CA PRO A 554 9.68 38.96 -0.13
C PRO A 554 9.19 40.35 0.31
N GLN A 555 9.93 41.38 -0.07
CA GLN A 555 9.75 42.74 0.45
C GLN A 555 8.61 43.49 -0.24
N ASP A 556 7.59 42.78 -0.71
CA ASP A 556 6.36 43.35 -1.26
C ASP A 556 5.16 42.55 -0.74
N LYS A 557 4.80 42.82 0.52
CA LYS A 557 3.43 42.89 1.07
C LYS A 557 3.54 43.10 2.57
N GLN A 558 3.42 44.36 2.99
CA GLN A 558 3.22 44.71 4.38
C GLN A 558 1.92 44.06 4.88
N GLY A 559 2.06 43.15 5.86
CA GLY A 559 0.94 42.66 6.66
C GLY A 559 0.76 41.15 6.71
N GLN A 560 1.80 40.34 6.90
CA GLN A 560 1.64 38.93 7.29
C GLN A 560 2.89 38.45 8.04
N GLY A 561 2.78 38.32 9.36
CA GLY A 561 3.84 37.76 10.19
C GLY A 561 3.76 36.24 10.20
N GLN A 562 4.41 35.57 9.25
CA GLN A 562 4.87 34.19 9.50
C GLN A 562 5.88 34.26 10.64
N SER A 563 5.64 33.52 11.73
CA SER A 563 6.61 33.50 12.82
C SER A 563 7.86 32.76 12.32
N LEU A 564 9.04 33.39 12.44
CA LEU A 564 10.33 32.77 12.13
C LEU A 564 10.49 31.38 12.79
N SER A 565 9.86 31.22 13.96
CA SER A 565 9.75 29.96 14.70
C SER A 565 9.13 28.81 13.91
N GLU A 566 8.10 29.09 13.12
CA GLU A 566 7.34 28.07 12.40
C GLU A 566 8.06 27.63 11.12
N GLN A 567 8.70 28.58 10.42
CA GLN A 567 9.55 28.25 9.27
C GLN A 567 10.77 27.41 9.69
N LEU A 568 11.34 27.70 10.87
CA LEU A 568 12.41 26.90 11.47
C LEU A 568 11.94 25.49 11.86
N ALA A 569 10.76 25.36 12.47
CA ALA A 569 10.20 24.05 12.81
C ALA A 569 9.98 23.17 11.57
N ARG A 570 9.51 23.77 10.46
CA ARG A 570 9.36 23.07 9.17
C ARG A 570 10.69 22.66 8.56
N ALA A 571 11.69 23.54 8.59
CA ALA A 571 13.03 23.24 8.11
C ALA A 571 13.67 22.08 8.90
N ALA A 572 13.43 22.00 10.22
CA ALA A 572 13.88 20.88 11.04
C ALA A 572 13.16 19.57 10.68
N ALA A 573 11.84 19.58 10.50
CA ALA A 573 11.07 18.41 10.10
C ALA A 573 11.48 17.89 8.71
N GLN A 574 11.77 18.79 7.77
CA GLN A 574 12.30 18.43 6.45
C GLN A 574 13.69 17.78 6.55
N GLN A 575 14.58 18.32 7.39
CA GLN A 575 15.90 17.73 7.62
C GLN A 575 15.80 16.32 8.24
N GLU A 576 14.87 16.14 9.17
CA GLU A 576 14.62 14.84 9.82
C GLU A 576 14.07 13.80 8.82
N ALA A 577 13.17 14.20 7.92
CA ALA A 577 12.66 13.33 6.86
C ALA A 577 13.79 12.86 5.92
N ILE A 578 14.68 13.77 5.52
CA ILE A 578 15.87 13.48 4.70
C ILE A 578 16.78 12.48 5.44
N ARG A 579 17.02 12.69 6.74
CA ARG A 579 17.83 11.79 7.56
C ARG A 579 17.22 10.39 7.68
N ASN A 580 15.91 10.30 7.86
CA ASN A 580 15.22 9.02 7.99
C ASN A 580 15.29 8.21 6.69
N GLN A 581 15.13 8.86 5.53
CA GLN A 581 15.35 8.21 4.24
C GLN A 581 16.81 7.73 4.07
N LEU A 582 17.79 8.54 4.51
CA LEU A 582 19.21 8.16 4.46
C LEU A 582 19.50 6.93 5.31
N ARG A 583 18.82 6.82 6.45
CA ARG A 583 18.92 5.65 7.33
C ARG A 583 18.38 4.39 6.68
N SER A 584 17.23 4.46 6.00
CA SER A 584 16.68 3.32 5.26
C SER A 584 17.64 2.83 4.17
N ILE A 585 18.21 3.76 3.39
CA ILE A 585 19.21 3.44 2.35
C ILE A 585 20.48 2.84 2.97
N ALA A 586 20.96 3.40 4.08
CA ALA A 586 22.15 2.89 4.76
C ALA A 586 21.96 1.46 5.30
N GLU A 587 20.78 1.15 5.83
CA GLU A 587 20.42 -0.20 6.30
C GLU A 587 20.35 -1.20 5.15
N GLU A 588 19.86 -0.78 3.99
CA GLU A 588 19.76 -1.59 2.78
C GLU A 588 21.13 -1.88 2.15
N LEU A 589 21.97 -0.86 2.01
CA LEU A 589 23.38 -1.00 1.59
C LEU A 589 24.17 -1.92 2.54
N LYS A 590 23.90 -1.85 3.85
CA LYS A 590 24.50 -2.74 4.84
C LYS A 590 24.03 -4.19 4.69
N LYS A 591 22.76 -4.43 4.34
CA LYS A 591 22.23 -5.78 4.04
C LYS A 591 22.86 -6.38 2.78
N GLN A 592 23.20 -5.56 1.80
CA GLN A 592 23.87 -5.98 0.56
C GLN A 592 25.40 -6.16 0.71
N GLY A 593 25.96 -5.94 1.91
CA GLY A 593 27.41 -6.06 2.15
C GLY A 593 28.27 -5.00 1.45
N LEU A 594 27.63 -3.96 0.90
CA LEU A 594 28.22 -2.92 0.08
C LEU A 594 27.99 -1.56 0.74
N GLY A 595 28.95 -1.07 1.51
CA GLY A 595 28.85 0.29 2.04
C GLY A 595 29.97 0.67 3.00
N ASN A 596 30.51 1.88 2.80
CA ASN A 596 31.34 2.56 3.78
C ASN A 596 30.42 3.10 4.89
N SER A 597 30.00 2.23 5.81
CA SER A 597 29.03 2.57 6.88
C SER A 597 29.45 3.81 7.67
N LYS A 598 30.74 4.02 7.87
CA LYS A 598 31.29 5.18 8.60
C LYS A 598 30.98 6.52 7.94
N GLU A 599 30.90 6.60 6.61
CA GLU A 599 30.63 7.85 5.89
C GLU A 599 29.13 8.21 5.93
N LEU A 600 28.26 7.20 5.81
CA LEU A 600 26.81 7.38 5.98
C LEU A 600 26.43 7.71 7.42
N ASP A 601 27.11 7.09 8.41
CA ASP A 601 26.93 7.40 9.83
C ASP A 601 27.46 8.81 10.20
N ASP A 602 28.50 9.31 9.53
CA ASP A 602 28.97 10.70 9.67
C ASP A 602 27.97 11.68 9.05
N LEU A 603 27.41 11.34 7.89
CA LEU A 603 26.39 12.15 7.21
C LEU A 603 25.11 12.28 8.06
N GLN A 604 24.62 11.18 8.63
CA GLN A 604 23.47 11.19 9.54
C GLN A 604 23.71 12.08 10.78
N ARG A 605 24.91 12.01 11.37
CA ARG A 605 25.29 12.86 12.50
C ARG A 605 25.33 14.35 12.14
N LYS A 606 25.81 14.69 10.95
CA LYS A 606 25.79 16.08 10.44
C LYS A 606 24.36 16.60 10.22
N MET A 607 23.45 15.75 9.75
CA MET A 607 22.03 16.08 9.61
C MET A 607 21.38 16.34 10.98
N GLU A 608 21.61 15.47 11.96
CA GLU A 608 21.11 15.62 13.33
C GLU A 608 21.63 16.89 14.03
N GLN A 609 22.91 17.24 13.84
CA GLN A 609 23.45 18.50 14.34
C GLN A 609 22.79 19.72 13.67
N SER A 610 22.48 19.62 12.37
CA SER A 610 21.79 20.71 11.64
C SER A 610 20.33 20.85 12.12
N GLU A 611 19.63 19.74 12.37
CA GLU A 611 18.29 19.76 13.00
C GLU A 611 18.31 20.48 14.35
N SER A 612 19.26 20.12 15.22
CA SER A 612 19.40 20.75 16.54
C SER A 612 19.66 22.25 16.44
N ASP A 613 20.54 22.66 15.52
CA ASP A 613 20.81 24.08 15.26
C ASP A 613 19.55 24.81 14.76
N ILE A 614 18.77 24.20 13.86
CA ILE A 614 17.54 24.77 13.29
C ILE A 614 16.45 24.90 14.36
N VAL A 615 16.21 23.85 15.17
CA VAL A 615 15.21 23.86 16.26
C VAL A 615 15.55 24.91 17.32
N ASN A 616 16.84 25.06 17.63
CA ASN A 616 17.33 26.06 18.58
C ASN A 616 17.46 27.47 17.97
N LYS A 617 16.98 27.67 16.72
CA LYS A 617 16.99 28.95 16.00
C LYS A 617 18.39 29.52 15.72
N MET A 618 19.40 28.65 15.66
CA MET A 618 20.79 29.00 15.42
C MET A 618 21.19 28.70 13.98
N ILE A 619 20.69 29.46 12.98
CA ILE A 619 21.18 29.37 11.60
C ILE A 619 22.51 30.12 11.47
N SER A 620 23.58 29.50 11.98
CA SER A 620 24.92 30.08 11.94
C SER A 620 25.57 29.93 10.56
N ARG A 621 26.77 30.49 10.37
CA ARG A 621 27.58 30.20 9.17
C ARG A 621 28.05 28.74 9.16
N GLU A 622 28.25 28.16 10.33
CA GLU A 622 28.63 26.75 10.47
C GLU A 622 27.49 25.82 10.06
N THR A 623 26.24 26.13 10.44
CA THR A 623 25.05 25.37 10.04
C THR A 623 24.88 25.37 8.52
N ILE A 624 25.04 26.51 7.85
CA ILE A 624 24.98 26.58 6.38
C ILE A 624 26.13 25.81 5.72
N ASN A 625 27.36 25.94 6.24
CA ASN A 625 28.49 25.20 5.70
C ASN A 625 28.30 23.68 5.86
N ARG A 626 27.74 23.24 7.00
CA ARG A 626 27.41 21.83 7.26
C ARG A 626 26.36 21.32 6.29
N GLN A 627 25.35 22.13 6.00
CA GLN A 627 24.31 21.83 5.02
C GLN A 627 24.84 21.74 3.57
N GLN A 628 25.82 22.57 3.21
CA GLN A 628 26.54 22.47 1.94
C GLN A 628 27.43 21.22 1.87
N GLU A 629 28.04 20.84 2.98
CA GLU A 629 28.82 19.61 3.09
C GLU A 629 27.93 18.37 2.94
N ILE A 630 26.78 18.34 3.62
CA ILE A 630 25.76 17.29 3.48
C ILE A 630 25.35 17.15 2.01
N LEU A 631 25.05 18.26 1.35
CA LEU A 631 24.69 18.28 -0.07
C LEU A 631 25.81 17.73 -0.97
N THR A 632 27.06 18.10 -0.68
CA THR A 632 28.24 17.62 -1.43
C THR A 632 28.43 16.11 -1.27
N ARG A 633 28.22 15.57 -0.07
CA ARG A 633 28.27 14.13 0.18
C ARG A 633 27.14 13.38 -0.50
N LEU A 634 25.93 13.93 -0.51
CA LEU A 634 24.81 13.35 -1.27
C LEU A 634 25.10 13.32 -2.77
N LEU A 635 25.74 14.36 -3.32
CA LEU A 635 26.21 14.41 -4.70
C LEU A 635 27.27 13.34 -5.01
N GLU A 636 28.21 13.10 -4.09
CA GLU A 636 29.21 12.05 -4.22
C GLU A 636 28.56 10.66 -4.23
N HIS A 637 27.58 10.41 -3.35
CA HIS A 637 26.84 9.15 -3.30
C HIS A 637 25.94 8.94 -4.54
N GLU A 638 25.28 9.98 -5.04
CA GLU A 638 24.52 9.92 -6.31
C GLU A 638 25.42 9.56 -7.49
N LYS A 639 26.62 10.16 -7.58
CA LYS A 639 27.59 9.81 -8.62
C LYS A 639 28.09 8.38 -8.51
N ALA A 640 28.36 7.91 -7.29
CA ALA A 640 28.77 6.53 -7.05
C ALA A 640 27.65 5.53 -7.39
N GLU A 641 26.38 5.88 -7.12
CA GLU A 641 25.20 5.11 -7.52
C GLU A 641 25.09 5.03 -9.05
N MET A 642 25.21 6.17 -9.75
CA MET A 642 25.20 6.22 -11.21
C MET A 642 26.37 5.47 -11.86
N GLU A 643 27.58 5.53 -11.27
CA GLU A 643 28.74 4.77 -11.76
C GLU A 643 28.51 3.25 -11.62
N ARG A 644 27.88 2.80 -10.52
CA ARG A 644 27.48 1.40 -10.35
C ARG A 644 26.38 0.97 -11.32
N GLU A 645 25.36 1.79 -11.53
CA GLU A 645 24.32 1.52 -12.53
C GLU A 645 24.89 1.45 -13.96
N MET A 646 25.92 2.23 -14.26
CA MET A 646 26.63 2.17 -15.55
C MET A 646 27.52 0.93 -15.68
N GLU A 647 28.09 0.40 -14.59
CA GLU A 647 28.76 -0.92 -14.59
C GLU A 647 27.76 -2.08 -14.75
N GLU A 648 26.53 -1.96 -14.25
CA GLU A 648 25.48 -2.99 -14.42
C GLU A 648 24.73 -2.90 -15.76
N ARG A 649 24.78 -1.76 -16.46
CA ARG A 649 24.31 -1.62 -17.85
C ARG A 649 25.25 -2.34 -18.81
N ARG A 650 24.93 -3.62 -19.01
CA ARG A 650 25.48 -4.54 -20.00
C ARG A 650 25.76 -3.89 -21.37
N GLU A 651 27.03 -3.72 -21.70
CA GLU A 651 27.47 -3.84 -23.10
C GLU A 651 27.16 -5.27 -23.56
N SER A 652 26.09 -5.43 -24.35
CA SER A 652 25.86 -6.67 -25.09
C SER A 652 26.71 -6.66 -26.35
N ASN A 653 27.98 -7.05 -26.22
CA ASN A 653 28.64 -7.74 -27.31
C ASN A 653 28.24 -9.21 -27.23
N GLU A 654 27.60 -9.73 -28.27
CA GLU A 654 27.41 -11.17 -28.42
C GLU A 654 28.75 -11.88 -28.24
N ALA A 655 28.74 -12.96 -27.46
CA ALA A 655 29.84 -13.91 -27.46
C ALA A 655 29.90 -14.61 -28.83
N LYS A 656 30.60 -13.99 -29.78
CA LYS A 656 31.35 -14.80 -30.73
C LYS A 656 32.37 -15.57 -29.90
N ASN A 657 32.28 -16.89 -29.94
CA ASN A 657 33.32 -17.78 -29.40
C ASN A 657 34.67 -17.42 -30.04
N GLN A 658 35.43 -16.55 -29.38
CA GLN A 658 36.86 -16.37 -29.61
C GLN A 658 37.57 -16.45 -28.26
N LYS A 659 38.39 -17.50 -28.14
CA LYS A 659 39.26 -17.72 -26.99
C LYS A 659 40.34 -16.64 -26.97
N PHE A 660 40.26 -15.69 -26.04
CA PHE A 660 41.45 -14.94 -25.63
C PHE A 660 42.19 -15.75 -24.57
N SER A 661 42.95 -16.74 -25.05
CA SER A 661 44.17 -17.06 -24.34
C SER A 661 45.11 -15.90 -24.60
N ASN A 662 45.54 -15.16 -23.57
CA ASN A 662 46.85 -14.52 -23.63
C ASN A 662 47.84 -15.43 -22.89
N PRO A 663 48.51 -16.34 -23.62
CA PRO A 663 49.55 -17.18 -23.09
C PRO A 663 50.95 -16.55 -23.26
N ASN A 664 51.07 -15.23 -23.47
CA ASN A 664 52.39 -14.62 -23.71
C ASN A 664 53.27 -14.41 -22.46
N GLN A 665 52.76 -14.62 -21.25
CA GLN A 665 53.61 -14.75 -20.05
C GLN A 665 53.93 -16.20 -19.67
N PHE A 666 53.12 -17.17 -20.12
CA PHE A 666 53.36 -18.60 -19.87
C PHE A 666 54.20 -19.27 -20.97
N PHE A 667 54.17 -18.74 -22.20
CA PHE A 667 54.96 -19.28 -23.32
C PHE A 667 56.42 -18.82 -23.39
N LYS A 668 56.84 -17.79 -22.66
CA LYS A 668 58.27 -17.44 -22.58
C LYS A 668 59.08 -18.48 -21.81
N TYR A 669 58.47 -19.19 -20.85
CA TYR A 669 59.16 -20.21 -20.06
C TYR A 669 59.13 -21.59 -20.73
N ASN A 670 58.04 -21.94 -21.43
CA ASN A 670 57.96 -23.20 -22.19
C ASN A 670 58.70 -23.15 -23.53
N ASN A 671 58.76 -22.02 -24.26
CA ASN A 671 59.57 -21.94 -25.49
C ASN A 671 61.08 -21.98 -25.24
N LEU A 672 61.56 -21.68 -24.02
CA LEU A 672 62.95 -21.90 -23.63
C LEU A 672 63.22 -23.39 -23.37
N LYS A 673 62.34 -24.08 -22.65
CA LYS A 673 62.42 -25.53 -22.44
C LYS A 673 62.27 -26.36 -23.74
N SER A 674 61.35 -25.98 -24.62
CA SER A 674 61.15 -26.65 -25.92
C SER A 674 62.31 -26.38 -26.88
N LYS A 675 62.95 -25.20 -26.82
CA LYS A 675 64.21 -24.94 -27.55
C LYS A 675 65.40 -25.71 -26.96
N GLU A 676 65.46 -25.90 -25.65
CA GLU A 676 66.49 -26.75 -25.01
C GLU A 676 66.29 -28.24 -25.34
N GLU A 677 65.05 -28.73 -25.45
CA GLU A 677 64.73 -30.09 -25.92
C GLU A 677 64.93 -30.28 -27.44
N GLU A 678 64.66 -29.26 -28.28
CA GLU A 678 64.94 -29.31 -29.73
C GLU A 678 66.44 -29.22 -30.04
N ILE A 679 67.22 -28.48 -29.25
CA ILE A 679 68.70 -28.47 -29.35
C ILE A 679 69.27 -29.85 -29.00
N LEU A 680 68.61 -30.59 -28.11
CA LEU A 680 68.99 -31.98 -27.80
C LEU A 680 68.55 -32.99 -28.88
N LYS A 681 67.56 -32.68 -29.73
CA LYS A 681 67.05 -33.58 -30.78
C LYS A 681 67.48 -33.25 -32.21
N THR A 682 68.22 -32.15 -32.43
CA THR A 682 68.71 -31.79 -33.77
C THR A 682 70.18 -32.15 -33.92
N ILE A 683 70.46 -33.29 -34.57
CA ILE A 683 71.83 -33.68 -34.95
C ILE A 683 72.30 -32.70 -36.05
N PRO A 684 73.36 -31.90 -35.82
CA PRO A 684 73.85 -30.97 -36.84
C PRO A 684 74.30 -31.72 -38.11
N PRO A 685 74.06 -31.16 -39.32
CA PRO A 685 74.37 -31.83 -40.59
C PRO A 685 75.85 -32.18 -40.81
N SER A 686 76.77 -31.66 -39.98
CA SER A 686 78.23 -31.77 -40.12
C SER A 686 78.87 -33.04 -39.56
N PHE A 687 78.13 -33.93 -38.89
CA PHE A 687 78.70 -35.16 -38.31
C PHE A 687 78.82 -36.32 -39.32
N ARG A 688 79.97 -37.01 -39.31
CA ARG A 688 80.18 -38.25 -40.10
C ARG A 688 79.22 -39.36 -39.66
N ILE A 689 78.76 -40.17 -40.61
CA ILE A 689 77.71 -41.20 -40.48
C ILE A 689 77.87 -42.09 -39.24
N PHE A 690 79.11 -42.48 -38.89
CA PHE A 690 79.39 -43.29 -37.71
C PHE A 690 78.90 -42.67 -36.39
N TYR A 691 79.08 -41.36 -36.19
CA TYR A 691 78.67 -40.67 -34.97
C TYR A 691 77.16 -40.37 -34.93
N LYS A 692 76.51 -40.26 -36.09
CA LYS A 692 75.04 -40.14 -36.17
C LYS A 692 74.35 -41.41 -35.66
N ASN A 693 74.89 -42.59 -35.98
CA ASN A 693 74.30 -43.85 -35.53
C ASN A 693 74.41 -44.06 -34.02
N LYS A 694 75.56 -43.73 -33.41
CA LYS A 694 75.77 -43.79 -31.95
C LYS A 694 74.84 -42.85 -31.16
N ILE A 695 74.56 -41.67 -31.70
CA ILE A 695 73.67 -40.69 -31.06
C ILE A 695 72.21 -41.16 -31.13
N ASN A 696 71.77 -41.72 -32.25
CA ASN A 696 70.44 -42.30 -32.37
C ASN A 696 70.23 -43.50 -31.43
N GLU A 697 71.25 -44.34 -31.27
CA GLU A 697 71.22 -45.49 -30.34
C GLU A 697 71.11 -45.04 -28.87
N TYR A 698 71.77 -43.93 -28.50
CA TYR A 698 71.68 -43.34 -27.17
C TYR A 698 70.28 -42.76 -26.87
N PHE A 699 69.64 -42.12 -27.85
CA PHE A 699 68.28 -41.58 -27.67
C PHE A 699 67.17 -42.64 -27.70
N TYR A 700 67.37 -43.77 -28.39
CA TYR A 700 66.39 -44.87 -28.39
C TYR A 700 66.33 -45.61 -27.05
N ASN A 701 67.45 -45.69 -26.33
CA ASN A 701 67.53 -46.39 -25.03
C ASN A 701 67.06 -45.54 -23.82
N PHE A 702 66.64 -44.30 -24.03
CA PHE A 702 66.21 -43.37 -22.96
C PHE A 702 64.67 -43.18 -22.90
N HIS A 703 63.91 -43.94 -23.69
CA HIS A 703 62.45 -43.96 -23.70
C HIS A 703 61.89 -45.38 -23.44
N GLU A 704 62.40 -46.02 -22.40
CA GLU A 704 61.61 -46.83 -21.44
C GLU A 704 61.79 -46.20 -20.05
#